data_AF-A0A3R7VQT8-F1
#
_entry.id   AF-A0A3R7VQT8-F1
#
_cell.length_a   1.000
_cell.length_b   1.000
_cell.length_c   1.000
_cell.angle_alpha   90.00
_cell.angle_beta   90.00
_cell.angle_gamma   90.00
#
_symmetry.space_group_name_H-M   'P 1'
#
loop_
_entity.id
_entity.type
_entity.pdbx_description
1 polymer ?
#
loop_
_entity_poly.entity_id
_entity_poly.type
_entity_poly.pdbx_seq_one_letter_code
_entity_poly.pdbx_strand_id
1 'polypeptide(L)'
;MASFKDKLSLLIEKQAPEFVLSDHPKFLEFVKTYYTFMESAELAVTSVESTDGIQLETETAQTNNLVLDASRLDTDRTQLDAGDKIILEDSSFGKFERGETITGDTSKATATVLAEDLGNNRLFISAQDKFSMDEIITGGTSGAQAVINNYKPNPVTNIQELTNFRDPDKAISNFLTKFRNEFLNTLPETLATGVNKRNLIKNVKTLYRSKGTARGHELFFRLLFNEDSETIYPREQMLRASDGQFDTKKILRAIQSTTQSLTGDTADLIGRTITGETSEATAIIENVFKFQIGENLVTEFILNDDTITGTFQTDEVIRGTETDESDVFIKATVTGIPNVISITNDGALYTSGESLGITGGGSGASINIDDIGRGSITEFFIDSAGSGYEIGDDIVFTNTDTGGGSAQAKVSLVNGGIVAEEGTTDMTEGTDHLVLEDETQRGDPFTGNKIVQESGTGSGDVTDIRIINGGNNYGSLPTATVSTASGGSSASIKLFGPEIGRVQSLKIIESGAEHQQSPSPPTLSMNGKFIVTGVSGTFTTSDTVSGISDDGSTTVSGTFVSIDSDRGLMTLSDLTGTFGSGVTITGSSSEATATVQAGSLATATTTVSAVATTSGTFLNEDGFLSETTMRIQDSVYYQDYSYVIKVGRSISDWRDSFKKTMHGAGFYFTGQVNIATRIDNQIRSFTGINSSIDYDGVALVINTLFSTIFGRRLGTETDGTSLRASPQAGVDPDFDDSTIEHFTTNTRDVTLKQRITLKFDSSKKHTIRGTSTRFGMAYAGPRMRSINKYWYLYSGSDNPQTAAAGADSVVRSYIQPMRLSDWNQHRVIGTNIDSVDGTIVQFREINTPTLKTYLAFPTEITISYS
;
A
#
# COMPACT_ATOMS: atom_id res chain seq x y z
N MET A 1 59.55 28.75 0.53
CA MET A 1 60.86 28.77 -0.16
C MET A 1 61.90 29.28 0.82
N ALA A 2 62.60 28.37 1.51
CA ALA A 2 63.83 28.74 2.18
C ALA A 2 64.84 29.12 1.08
N SER A 3 65.39 30.33 1.14
CA SER A 3 66.41 30.74 0.17
C SER A 3 67.63 29.84 0.36
N PHE A 4 68.37 29.54 -0.71
CA PHE A 4 69.60 28.72 -0.70
C PHE A 4 70.72 29.19 0.26
N LYS A 5 70.49 30.22 1.08
CA LYS A 5 71.44 30.80 2.04
C LYS A 5 71.54 30.07 3.38
N ASP A 6 70.62 29.14 3.69
CA ASP A 6 70.51 28.52 5.02
C ASP A 6 70.90 27.03 5.08
N LYS A 7 71.52 26.48 4.03
CA LYS A 7 71.99 25.08 4.04
C LYS A 7 73.27 24.95 4.87
N LEU A 8 73.28 24.01 5.83
CA LEU A 8 74.42 23.73 6.71
C LEU A 8 75.66 23.36 5.88
N SER A 9 75.47 22.66 4.77
CA SER A 9 76.57 22.27 3.88
C SER A 9 77.40 23.44 3.34
N LEU A 10 76.80 24.63 3.19
CA LEU A 10 77.46 25.85 2.70
C LEU A 10 78.06 26.71 3.82
N LEU A 11 77.64 26.50 5.07
CA LEU A 11 78.10 27.25 6.23
C LEU A 11 79.34 26.62 6.89
N ILE A 12 79.58 25.32 6.68
CA ILE A 12 80.72 24.59 7.26
C ILE A 12 82.07 25.22 6.90
N GLU A 13 82.26 25.64 5.64
CA GLU A 13 83.51 26.30 5.20
C GLU A 13 83.75 27.65 5.91
N LYS A 14 82.69 28.32 6.39
CA LYS A 14 82.78 29.61 7.09
C LYS A 14 82.86 29.46 8.62
N GLN A 15 82.49 28.30 9.15
CA GLN A 15 82.44 28.02 10.58
C GLN A 15 83.64 27.20 11.08
N ALA A 16 84.38 26.57 10.18
CA ALA A 16 85.59 25.83 10.52
C ALA A 16 86.74 26.79 10.91
N PRO A 17 87.48 26.52 12.01
CA PRO A 17 88.69 27.26 12.34
C PRO A 17 89.75 27.17 11.23
N GLU A 18 90.58 28.21 11.09
CA GLU A 18 91.57 28.33 10.01
C GLU A 18 92.56 27.16 9.92
N PHE A 19 92.92 26.55 11.06
CA PHE A 19 93.80 25.36 11.08
C PHE A 19 93.15 24.12 10.47
N VAL A 20 91.83 23.98 10.53
CA VAL A 20 91.10 22.86 9.91
C VAL A 20 91.02 23.06 8.39
N LEU A 21 90.92 24.33 7.96
CA LEU A 21 90.92 24.72 6.55
C LEU A 21 92.28 24.45 5.88
N SER A 22 93.40 24.64 6.58
CA SER A 22 94.75 24.40 6.03
C SER A 22 95.21 22.94 6.14
N ASP A 23 95.02 22.30 7.29
CA ASP A 23 95.73 21.06 7.63
C ASP A 23 94.92 19.80 7.31
N HIS A 24 93.60 19.92 7.20
CA HIS A 24 92.69 18.78 6.99
C HIS A 24 91.63 19.01 5.90
N PRO A 25 92.03 19.31 4.64
CA PRO A 25 91.09 19.62 3.56
C PRO A 25 90.14 18.45 3.25
N LYS A 26 90.61 17.21 3.32
CA LYS A 26 89.78 16.00 3.10
C LYS A 26 88.71 15.79 4.18
N PHE A 27 88.99 16.20 5.41
CA PHE A 27 88.02 16.10 6.50
C PHE A 27 86.88 17.11 6.32
N LEU A 28 87.22 18.33 5.90
CA LEU A 28 86.23 19.35 5.58
C LEU A 28 85.32 18.92 4.42
N GLU A 29 85.90 18.34 3.38
CA GLU A 29 85.18 17.79 2.23
C GLU A 29 84.25 16.63 2.62
N PHE A 30 84.70 15.75 3.51
CA PHE A 30 83.88 14.68 4.08
C PHE A 30 82.70 15.25 4.88
N VAL A 31 82.95 16.21 5.78
CA VAL A 31 81.89 16.82 6.60
C VAL A 31 80.90 17.57 5.71
N LYS A 32 81.37 18.29 4.69
CA LYS A 32 80.52 18.95 3.69
C LYS A 32 79.63 17.94 2.96
N THR A 33 80.21 16.85 2.45
CA THR A 33 79.47 15.78 1.75
C THR A 33 78.47 15.07 2.66
N TYR A 34 78.83 14.85 3.94
CA TYR A 34 77.94 14.26 4.93
C TYR A 34 76.69 15.12 5.17
N TYR A 35 76.86 16.44 5.36
CA TYR A 35 75.71 17.33 5.51
C TYR A 35 74.92 17.51 4.21
N THR A 36 75.59 17.51 3.05
CA THR A 36 74.89 17.48 1.75
C THR A 36 74.04 16.22 1.58
N PHE A 37 74.50 15.06 2.06
CA PHE A 37 73.71 13.82 2.08
C PHE A 37 72.54 13.91 3.07
N MET A 38 72.76 14.44 4.28
CA MET A 38 71.67 14.67 5.26
C MET A 38 70.61 15.68 4.76
N GLU A 39 70.98 16.57 3.85
CA GLU A 39 70.08 17.52 3.18
C GLU A 39 69.47 16.97 1.88
N SER A 40 69.86 15.77 1.44
CA SER A 40 69.31 15.12 0.24
C SER A 40 68.00 14.40 0.53
N ALA A 41 67.09 14.40 -0.46
CA ALA A 41 65.88 13.60 -0.40
C ALA A 41 66.07 12.29 -1.18
N GLU A 42 65.38 11.24 -0.74
CA GLU A 42 65.43 9.91 -1.34
C GLU A 42 64.14 9.68 -2.15
N LEU A 43 64.30 9.45 -3.45
CA LEU A 43 63.26 8.95 -4.34
C LEU A 43 63.44 7.44 -4.51
N ALA A 44 62.42 6.67 -4.14
CA ALA A 44 62.34 5.27 -4.55
C ALA A 44 61.70 5.23 -5.93
N VAL A 45 62.38 4.61 -6.89
CA VAL A 45 62.00 4.60 -8.30
C VAL A 45 61.81 3.18 -8.83
N THR A 46 60.76 2.97 -9.60
CA THR A 46 60.42 1.70 -10.25
C THR A 46 60.41 1.87 -11.77
N SER A 47 60.57 0.77 -12.50
CA SER A 47 60.60 0.79 -13.97
C SER A 47 61.64 1.79 -14.51
N VAL A 48 62.88 1.65 -14.04
CA VAL A 48 63.99 2.46 -14.54
C VAL A 48 64.30 1.98 -15.95
N GLU A 49 63.93 2.80 -16.93
CA GLU A 49 64.26 2.55 -18.34
C GLU A 49 65.71 3.01 -18.55
N SER A 50 66.64 2.06 -18.43
CA SER A 50 68.08 2.27 -18.58
C SER A 50 68.62 1.69 -19.88
N THR A 51 69.83 2.11 -20.24
CA THR A 51 70.54 1.82 -21.49
C THR A 51 70.57 0.34 -21.90
N ASP A 52 70.49 0.13 -23.23
CA ASP A 52 70.63 -1.18 -23.86
C ASP A 52 72.12 -1.53 -24.02
N GLY A 53 72.51 -2.76 -23.67
CA GLY A 53 73.91 -3.21 -23.73
C GLY A 53 74.15 -4.17 -24.90
N ILE A 54 75.42 -4.34 -25.30
CA ILE A 54 75.79 -5.33 -26.32
C ILE A 54 75.61 -6.74 -25.75
N GLN A 55 74.63 -7.50 -26.25
CA GLN A 55 74.48 -8.92 -25.95
C GLN A 55 75.48 -9.75 -26.76
N LEU A 56 76.20 -10.65 -26.08
CA LEU A 56 77.04 -11.66 -26.70
C LEU A 56 76.16 -12.88 -26.99
N GLU A 57 75.99 -13.22 -28.26
CA GLU A 57 75.30 -14.46 -28.64
C GLU A 57 76.11 -15.66 -28.13
N THR A 58 75.51 -16.48 -27.27
CA THR A 58 76.08 -17.75 -26.83
C THR A 58 75.20 -18.91 -27.31
N GLU A 59 75.81 -20.01 -27.72
CA GLU A 59 75.09 -21.20 -28.22
C GLU A 59 74.14 -21.83 -27.18
N THR A 60 74.27 -21.48 -25.89
CA THR A 60 73.47 -22.03 -24.78
C THR A 60 72.27 -21.17 -24.36
N ALA A 61 71.80 -20.24 -25.21
CA ALA A 61 70.68 -19.33 -24.88
C ALA A 61 70.88 -18.57 -23.55
N GLN A 62 72.14 -18.39 -23.11
CA GLN A 62 72.45 -17.59 -21.94
C GLN A 62 72.68 -16.14 -22.36
N THR A 63 71.95 -15.23 -21.72
CA THR A 63 72.13 -13.79 -21.88
C THR A 63 73.42 -13.35 -21.19
N ASN A 64 74.51 -13.24 -21.95
CA ASN A 64 75.77 -12.67 -21.48
C ASN A 64 75.96 -11.30 -22.14
N ASN A 65 76.25 -10.27 -21.35
CA ASN A 65 76.50 -8.93 -21.88
C ASN A 65 77.99 -8.61 -21.83
N LEU A 66 78.51 -7.95 -22.87
CA LEU A 66 79.87 -7.43 -22.85
C LEU A 66 79.91 -6.12 -22.03
N VAL A 67 80.47 -6.19 -20.83
CA VAL A 67 80.75 -5.01 -20.00
C VAL A 67 82.18 -4.56 -20.30
N LEU A 68 82.34 -3.50 -21.10
CA LEU A 68 83.63 -2.85 -21.32
C LEU A 68 83.74 -1.69 -20.33
N ASP A 69 84.71 -1.78 -19.43
CA ASP A 69 84.96 -0.78 -18.39
C ASP A 69 85.34 0.56 -19.03
N ALA A 70 84.36 1.48 -19.06
CA ALA A 70 84.55 2.85 -19.53
C ALA A 70 84.90 3.81 -18.38
N SER A 71 85.51 3.31 -17.28
CA SER A 71 85.82 4.14 -16.11
C SER A 71 86.67 5.35 -16.47
N ARG A 72 86.02 6.51 -16.52
CA ARG A 72 86.70 7.80 -16.49
C ARG A 72 86.92 8.18 -15.02
N LEU A 73 88.11 8.71 -14.71
CA LEU A 73 88.33 9.37 -13.43
C LEU A 73 87.62 10.71 -13.43
N ASP A 74 86.72 10.92 -12.47
CA ASP A 74 86.11 12.21 -12.21
C ASP A 74 87.11 13.20 -11.57
N THR A 75 86.70 14.46 -11.44
CA THR A 75 87.38 15.55 -10.73
C THR A 75 87.83 15.19 -9.30
N ASP A 76 87.12 14.28 -8.63
CA ASP A 76 87.45 13.74 -7.29
C ASP A 76 88.29 12.44 -7.32
N ARG A 77 88.77 12.02 -8.50
CA ARG A 77 89.63 10.84 -8.73
C ARG A 77 89.02 9.49 -8.30
N THR A 78 87.70 9.38 -8.27
CA THR A 78 86.96 8.10 -8.13
C THR A 78 86.52 7.60 -9.50
N GLN A 79 86.47 6.26 -9.69
CA GLN A 79 85.88 5.66 -10.90
C GLN A 79 84.35 5.80 -10.79
N LEU A 80 83.76 6.65 -11.62
CA LEU A 80 82.31 6.94 -11.58
C LEU A 80 81.49 5.88 -12.34
N ASP A 81 82.09 5.22 -13.33
CA ASP A 81 81.41 4.40 -14.34
C ASP A 81 81.89 2.93 -14.36
N ALA A 82 82.49 2.46 -13.27
CA ALA A 82 83.04 1.11 -13.19
C ALA A 82 81.91 0.06 -13.22
N GLY A 83 81.83 -0.70 -14.32
CA GLY A 83 80.81 -1.73 -14.56
C GLY A 83 79.60 -1.26 -15.38
N ASP A 84 79.62 -0.04 -15.92
CA ASP A 84 78.55 0.48 -16.78
C ASP A 84 78.56 -0.15 -18.19
N LYS A 85 77.39 -0.17 -18.83
CA LYS A 85 77.20 -0.67 -20.21
C LYS A 85 77.63 0.39 -21.23
N ILE A 86 78.28 -0.01 -22.32
CA ILE A 86 78.44 0.88 -23.48
C ILE A 86 77.06 1.18 -24.06
N ILE A 87 76.77 2.48 -24.21
CA ILE A 87 75.54 3.01 -24.78
C ILE A 87 75.71 3.09 -26.31
N LEU A 88 74.77 2.56 -27.08
CA LEU A 88 74.72 2.81 -28.52
C LEU A 88 74.31 4.26 -28.78
N GLU A 89 74.87 4.90 -29.81
CA GLU A 89 74.52 6.26 -30.22
C GLU A 89 73.05 6.46 -30.63
N ASP A 90 72.27 5.38 -30.74
CA ASP A 90 70.85 5.35 -31.13
C ASP A 90 69.91 4.86 -30.01
N SER A 91 70.38 4.77 -28.75
CA SER A 91 69.51 4.37 -27.62
C SER A 91 68.51 5.47 -27.29
N SER A 92 67.21 5.12 -27.19
CA SER A 92 66.13 6.07 -26.91
C SER A 92 66.13 6.64 -25.47
N PHE A 93 66.84 6.00 -24.53
CA PHE A 93 66.90 6.38 -23.12
C PHE A 93 68.33 6.20 -22.55
N GLY A 94 68.80 7.17 -21.75
CA GLY A 94 70.11 7.14 -21.09
C GLY A 94 70.08 6.67 -19.62
N LYS A 95 71.15 6.95 -18.87
CA LYS A 95 71.31 6.64 -17.44
C LYS A 95 71.36 7.93 -16.63
N PHE A 96 70.79 7.94 -15.42
CA PHE A 96 70.82 9.15 -14.59
C PHE A 96 72.26 9.57 -14.24
N GLU A 97 72.62 10.82 -14.51
CA GLU A 97 73.97 11.35 -14.27
C GLU A 97 74.01 12.20 -12.99
N ARG A 98 75.08 12.05 -12.20
CA ARG A 98 75.32 12.90 -11.02
C ARG A 98 75.45 14.37 -11.44
N GLY A 99 74.64 15.23 -10.82
CA GLY A 99 74.60 16.67 -11.08
C GLY A 99 73.58 17.08 -12.14
N GLU A 100 72.93 16.15 -12.83
CA GLU A 100 71.91 16.49 -13.83
C GLU A 100 70.60 16.95 -13.18
N THR A 101 69.76 17.66 -13.93
CA THR A 101 68.41 18.06 -13.48
C THR A 101 67.37 17.06 -13.98
N ILE A 102 66.61 16.45 -13.07
CA ILE A 102 65.43 15.66 -13.38
C ILE A 102 64.16 16.52 -13.35
N THR A 103 63.21 16.22 -14.23
CA THR A 103 61.92 16.91 -14.32
C THR A 103 60.77 15.89 -14.28
N GLY A 104 59.78 16.12 -13.41
CA GLY A 104 58.56 15.30 -13.35
C GLY A 104 57.53 15.70 -14.42
N ASP A 105 56.91 14.72 -15.06
CA ASP A 105 55.98 14.96 -16.17
C ASP A 105 54.67 15.61 -15.75
N THR A 106 54.10 15.18 -14.61
CA THR A 106 52.81 15.70 -14.11
C THR A 106 53.02 16.91 -13.20
N SER A 107 53.95 16.81 -12.26
CA SER A 107 54.24 17.87 -11.28
C SER A 107 55.00 19.06 -11.85
N LYS A 108 55.73 18.87 -12.96
CA LYS A 108 56.75 19.82 -13.47
C LYS A 108 57.79 20.23 -12.42
N ALA A 109 57.94 19.42 -11.37
CA ALA A 109 58.93 19.65 -10.32
C ALA A 109 60.32 19.30 -10.85
N THR A 110 61.31 20.11 -10.47
CA THR A 110 62.71 19.91 -10.85
C THR A 110 63.58 19.68 -9.62
N ALA A 111 64.57 18.79 -9.75
CA ALA A 111 65.58 18.51 -8.74
C ALA A 111 66.90 18.07 -9.40
N THR A 112 68.03 18.27 -8.74
CA THR A 112 69.34 17.80 -9.22
C THR A 112 69.70 16.45 -8.61
N VAL A 113 70.19 15.51 -9.40
CA VAL A 113 70.66 14.20 -8.93
C VAL A 113 71.98 14.38 -8.17
N LEU A 114 72.06 13.90 -6.93
CA LEU A 114 73.25 14.01 -6.08
C LEU A 114 74.03 12.70 -6.02
N ALA A 115 73.31 11.58 -6.03
CA ALA A 115 73.85 10.23 -6.13
C ALA A 115 72.75 9.30 -6.67
N GLU A 116 73.15 8.27 -7.40
CA GLU A 116 72.27 7.21 -7.86
C GLU A 116 72.62 5.87 -7.20
N ASP A 117 71.59 5.10 -6.86
CA ASP A 117 71.68 3.72 -6.38
C ASP A 117 70.54 2.92 -7.00
N LEU A 118 70.58 2.82 -8.33
CA LEU A 118 69.55 2.17 -9.13
C LEU A 118 69.49 0.65 -8.87
N GLY A 119 70.58 0.04 -8.41
CA GLY A 119 70.62 -1.38 -8.00
C GLY A 119 69.71 -1.71 -6.81
N ASN A 120 69.40 -0.72 -5.97
CA ASN A 120 68.41 -0.82 -4.90
C ASN A 120 67.16 0.05 -5.17
N ASN A 121 66.93 0.48 -6.42
CA ASN A 121 65.79 1.31 -6.80
C ASN A 121 65.72 2.67 -6.09
N ARG A 122 66.87 3.30 -5.81
CA ARG A 122 66.95 4.58 -5.08
C ARG A 122 67.68 5.65 -5.89
N LEU A 123 67.16 6.87 -5.85
CA LEU A 123 67.77 8.07 -6.41
C LEU A 123 67.83 9.15 -5.33
N PHE A 124 69.02 9.69 -5.08
CA PHE A 124 69.21 10.79 -4.12
C PHE A 124 69.22 12.12 -4.87
N ILE A 125 68.32 13.02 -4.51
CA ILE A 125 68.10 14.28 -5.21
C ILE A 125 68.25 15.49 -4.28
N SER A 126 68.48 16.66 -4.87
CA SER A 126 68.32 17.93 -4.15
C SER A 126 66.86 18.06 -3.72
N ALA A 127 66.63 18.25 -2.41
CA ALA A 127 65.30 18.24 -1.81
C ALA A 127 64.22 18.98 -2.64
N GLN A 128 63.18 18.24 -3.04
CA GLN A 128 62.00 18.74 -3.75
C GLN A 128 60.79 17.89 -3.34
N ASP A 129 59.77 18.50 -2.77
CA ASP A 129 58.59 17.86 -2.18
C ASP A 129 57.37 17.83 -3.11
N LYS A 130 57.46 18.49 -4.28
CA LYS A 130 56.35 18.64 -5.24
C LYS A 130 56.19 17.49 -6.23
N PHE A 131 57.07 16.50 -6.20
CA PHE A 131 56.93 15.32 -7.06
C PHE A 131 55.63 14.57 -6.72
N SER A 132 54.87 14.19 -7.75
CA SER A 132 53.66 13.36 -7.63
C SER A 132 54.03 11.88 -7.57
N MET A 133 53.22 11.08 -6.86
CA MET A 133 53.38 9.62 -6.86
C MET A 133 53.00 9.06 -8.24
N ASP A 134 53.65 7.98 -8.65
CA ASP A 134 53.43 7.27 -9.92
C ASP A 134 53.68 8.14 -11.18
N GLU A 135 54.34 9.29 -11.03
CA GLU A 135 54.73 10.11 -12.18
C GLU A 135 56.08 9.68 -12.75
N ILE A 136 56.27 9.91 -14.05
CA ILE A 136 57.53 9.69 -14.75
C ILE A 136 58.44 10.90 -14.51
N ILE A 137 59.69 10.63 -14.10
CA ILE A 137 60.78 11.61 -14.08
C ILE A 137 61.68 11.40 -15.27
N THR A 138 62.06 12.49 -15.93
CA THR A 138 62.99 12.48 -17.07
C THR A 138 64.25 13.26 -16.73
N GLY A 139 65.43 12.67 -16.94
CA GLY A 139 66.73 13.34 -16.86
C GLY A 139 66.94 14.31 -18.01
N GLY A 140 67.29 15.57 -17.71
CA GLY A 140 67.39 16.63 -18.72
C GLY A 140 68.60 16.52 -19.64
N THR A 141 69.67 15.85 -19.20
CA THR A 141 70.90 15.64 -19.98
C THR A 141 70.97 14.20 -20.49
N SER A 142 70.63 13.23 -19.64
CA SER A 142 70.67 11.80 -19.99
C SER A 142 69.46 11.27 -20.75
N GLY A 143 68.29 11.92 -20.66
CA GLY A 143 67.03 11.34 -21.15
C GLY A 143 66.57 10.08 -20.41
N ALA A 144 67.19 9.74 -19.26
CA ALA A 144 66.79 8.60 -18.44
C ALA A 144 65.39 8.77 -17.87
N GLN A 145 64.59 7.70 -17.85
CA GLN A 145 63.23 7.71 -17.32
C GLN A 145 63.05 6.73 -16.16
N ALA A 146 62.29 7.15 -15.15
CA ALA A 146 61.85 6.26 -14.08
C ALA A 146 60.50 6.71 -13.51
N VAL A 147 59.74 5.77 -12.95
CA VAL A 147 58.48 6.04 -12.27
C VAL A 147 58.73 6.23 -10.77
N ILE A 148 58.21 7.30 -10.19
CA ILE A 148 58.32 7.55 -8.75
C ILE A 148 57.38 6.62 -7.98
N ASN A 149 57.94 5.74 -7.15
CA ASN A 149 57.18 4.85 -6.28
C ASN A 149 57.04 5.40 -4.86
N ASN A 150 58.03 6.12 -4.34
CA ASN A 150 57.95 6.76 -3.03
C ASN A 150 58.90 7.95 -2.92
N TYR A 151 58.49 8.95 -2.16
CA TYR A 151 59.32 10.09 -1.80
C TYR A 151 59.55 10.12 -0.30
N LYS A 152 60.82 10.14 0.10
CA LYS A 152 61.24 10.32 1.48
C LYS A 152 62.00 11.64 1.58
N PRO A 153 61.43 12.67 2.24
CA PRO A 153 62.10 13.94 2.42
C PRO A 153 63.35 13.80 3.26
N ASN A 154 64.23 14.78 3.17
CA ASN A 154 65.44 14.78 3.97
C ASN A 154 65.09 14.85 5.48
N PRO A 155 65.88 14.20 6.36
CA PRO A 155 65.58 14.17 7.80
C PRO A 155 65.52 15.58 8.44
N VAL A 156 66.31 16.53 7.94
CA VAL A 156 66.45 17.88 8.52
C VAL A 156 65.20 18.73 8.27
N THR A 157 64.69 18.75 7.05
CA THR A 157 63.48 19.45 6.62
C THR A 157 62.25 18.78 7.21
N ASN A 158 62.21 17.45 7.29
CA ASN A 158 61.11 16.73 7.91
C ASN A 158 60.94 17.10 9.41
N ILE A 159 62.04 17.34 10.13
CA ILE A 159 62.01 17.83 11.51
C ILE A 159 61.55 19.30 11.58
N GLN A 160 62.03 20.16 10.68
CA GLN A 160 61.66 21.58 10.65
C GLN A 160 60.20 21.80 10.24
N GLU A 161 59.68 20.99 9.33
CA GLU A 161 58.33 21.10 8.76
C GLU A 161 57.31 20.21 9.48
N LEU A 162 57.70 19.53 10.56
CA LEU A 162 56.81 18.65 11.33
C LEU A 162 55.53 19.37 11.78
N THR A 163 55.65 20.65 12.18
CA THR A 163 54.50 21.48 12.56
C THR A 163 53.61 21.84 11.36
N ASN A 164 54.18 21.90 10.16
CA ASN A 164 53.45 22.17 8.92
C ASN A 164 52.65 20.94 8.45
N PHE A 165 53.13 19.72 8.71
CA PHE A 165 52.43 18.48 8.34
C PHE A 165 51.14 18.22 9.13
N ARG A 166 50.86 19.01 10.17
CA ARG A 166 49.54 19.03 10.83
C ARG A 166 48.43 19.54 9.89
N ASP A 167 48.78 20.43 8.96
CA ASP A 167 47.85 20.99 7.98
C ASP A 167 47.75 20.05 6.76
N PRO A 168 46.58 19.49 6.43
CA PRO A 168 46.39 18.66 5.24
C PRO A 168 46.77 19.36 3.93
N ASP A 169 46.81 20.69 3.87
CA ASP A 169 47.22 21.42 2.67
C ASP A 169 48.74 21.43 2.45
N LYS A 170 49.52 21.20 3.53
CA LYS A 170 51.00 21.21 3.53
C LYS A 170 51.62 19.83 3.78
N ALA A 171 50.79 18.81 4.06
CA ALA A 171 51.26 17.45 4.27
C ALA A 171 51.73 16.79 2.96
N ILE A 172 52.86 16.06 3.03
CA ILE A 172 53.31 15.21 1.93
C ILE A 172 52.31 14.07 1.67
N SER A 173 52.23 13.62 0.43
CA SER A 173 51.20 12.68 -0.07
C SER A 173 51.12 11.38 0.74
N ASN A 174 52.25 10.86 1.24
CA ASN A 174 52.26 9.66 2.06
C ASN A 174 51.52 9.84 3.40
N PHE A 175 51.74 10.96 4.10
CA PHE A 175 50.98 11.26 5.33
C PHE A 175 49.49 11.46 5.05
N LEU A 176 49.12 12.04 3.90
CA LEU A 176 47.71 12.21 3.51
C LEU A 176 46.97 10.87 3.42
N THR A 177 47.60 9.84 2.86
CA THR A 177 47.04 8.48 2.81
C THR A 177 46.88 7.89 4.23
N LYS A 178 47.82 8.14 5.14
CA LYS A 178 47.71 7.72 6.55
C LYS A 178 46.57 8.46 7.28
N PHE A 179 46.44 9.77 7.07
CA PHE A 179 45.32 10.57 7.58
C PHE A 179 43.98 10.02 7.11
N ARG A 180 43.85 9.68 5.82
CA ARG A 180 42.63 9.05 5.31
C ARG A 180 42.35 7.71 6.00
N ASN A 181 43.34 6.82 6.09
CA ASN A 181 43.13 5.50 6.67
C ASN A 181 42.69 5.56 8.14
N GLU A 182 43.15 6.58 8.89
CA GLU A 182 42.73 6.82 10.26
C GLU A 182 41.33 7.44 10.36
N PHE A 183 41.06 8.51 9.60
CA PHE A 183 39.86 9.33 9.77
C PHE A 183 38.69 8.97 8.84
N LEU A 184 38.93 8.25 7.75
CA LEU A 184 37.95 7.94 6.69
C LEU A 184 37.90 6.45 6.37
N ASN A 185 38.07 5.58 7.37
CA ASN A 185 38.06 4.12 7.20
C ASN A 185 36.73 3.55 6.63
N THR A 186 35.61 4.27 6.80
CA THR A 186 34.30 3.84 6.29
C THR A 186 34.08 4.15 4.81
N LEU A 187 34.86 5.06 4.23
CA LEU A 187 34.73 5.45 2.82
C LEU A 187 35.65 4.60 1.93
N PRO A 188 35.19 4.18 0.73
CA PRO A 188 36.06 3.57 -0.27
C PRO A 188 37.22 4.50 -0.69
N GLU A 189 38.35 3.92 -1.06
CA GLU A 189 39.54 4.65 -1.54
C GLU A 189 39.32 5.30 -2.91
N THR A 190 38.46 4.70 -3.73
CA THR A 190 38.06 5.22 -5.04
C THR A 190 36.90 6.22 -4.87
N LEU A 191 37.20 7.49 -5.06
CA LEU A 191 36.22 8.59 -5.11
C LEU A 191 35.95 8.97 -6.57
N ALA A 192 34.86 9.70 -6.81
CA ALA A 192 34.57 10.23 -8.14
C ALA A 192 35.71 11.13 -8.66
N THR A 193 35.90 11.15 -9.99
CA THR A 193 36.91 11.97 -10.64
C THR A 193 36.69 13.45 -10.34
N GLY A 194 37.73 14.15 -9.85
CA GLY A 194 37.66 15.57 -9.49
C GLY A 194 37.43 15.86 -8.00
N VAL A 195 37.23 14.85 -7.16
CA VAL A 195 37.12 15.06 -5.70
C VAL A 195 38.50 15.34 -5.08
N ASN A 196 38.68 16.53 -4.51
CA ASN A 196 39.92 16.88 -3.82
C ASN A 196 39.99 16.20 -2.43
N LYS A 197 40.89 15.21 -2.32
CA LYS A 197 41.12 14.43 -1.09
C LYS A 197 41.51 15.29 0.12
N ARG A 198 42.24 16.39 -0.07
CA ARG A 198 42.66 17.29 1.02
C ARG A 198 41.47 18.07 1.58
N ASN A 199 40.62 18.60 0.71
CA ASN A 199 39.38 19.28 1.13
C ASN A 199 38.41 18.33 1.85
N LEU A 200 38.33 17.07 1.43
CA LEU A 200 37.52 16.06 2.10
C LEU A 200 38.03 15.77 3.52
N ILE A 201 39.35 15.58 3.68
CA ILE A 201 39.97 15.34 4.98
C ILE A 201 39.79 16.56 5.91
N LYS A 202 39.92 17.78 5.38
CA LYS A 202 39.72 19.01 6.15
C LYS A 202 38.29 19.16 6.68
N ASN A 203 37.30 18.73 5.88
CA ASN A 203 35.87 18.83 6.22
C ASN A 203 35.26 17.51 6.74
N VAL A 204 36.11 16.57 7.17
CA VAL A 204 35.69 15.25 7.64
C VAL A 204 34.67 15.32 8.77
N LYS A 205 34.83 16.27 9.71
CA LYS A 205 33.90 16.46 10.83
C LYS A 205 32.50 16.82 10.37
N THR A 206 32.37 17.68 9.36
CA THR A 206 31.08 18.09 8.80
C THR A 206 30.39 16.91 8.13
N LEU A 207 31.15 16.09 7.37
CA LEU A 207 30.65 14.86 6.77
C LEU A 207 30.12 13.87 7.83
N TYR A 208 30.87 13.63 8.91
CA TYR A 208 30.42 12.74 9.98
C TYR A 208 29.20 13.27 10.73
N ARG A 209 29.05 14.59 10.87
CA ARG A 209 27.89 15.23 11.52
C ARG A 209 26.61 15.18 10.69
N SER A 210 26.73 15.16 9.36
CA SER A 210 25.56 15.08 8.47
C SER A 210 25.11 13.64 8.19
N LYS A 211 25.81 12.62 8.71
CA LYS A 211 25.42 11.21 8.57
C LYS A 211 23.98 10.99 9.05
N GLY A 212 23.21 10.24 8.27
CA GLY A 212 21.81 9.93 8.55
C GLY A 212 20.80 11.06 8.23
N THR A 213 21.26 12.23 7.79
CA THR A 213 20.38 13.30 7.27
C THR A 213 20.22 13.19 5.75
N ALA A 214 19.14 13.73 5.19
CA ALA A 214 18.94 13.81 3.74
C ALA A 214 20.15 14.44 3.02
N ARG A 215 20.73 15.51 3.60
CA ARG A 215 21.94 16.16 3.08
C ARG A 215 23.18 15.26 3.12
N GLY A 216 23.27 14.38 4.12
CA GLY A 216 24.32 13.37 4.21
C GLY A 216 24.22 12.33 3.10
N HIS A 217 23.00 11.89 2.78
CA HIS A 217 22.75 10.98 1.66
C HIS A 217 23.20 11.62 0.33
N GLU A 218 22.77 12.85 0.06
CA GLU A 218 23.18 13.58 -1.15
C GLU A 218 24.70 13.71 -1.27
N LEU A 219 25.37 14.09 -0.19
CA LEU A 219 26.83 14.22 -0.18
C LEU A 219 27.53 12.87 -0.41
N PHE A 220 26.99 11.77 0.09
CA PHE A 220 27.52 10.43 -0.15
C PHE A 220 27.47 10.06 -1.64
N PHE A 221 26.32 10.22 -2.29
CA PHE A 221 26.20 9.90 -3.72
C PHE A 221 27.04 10.83 -4.60
N ARG A 222 27.16 12.11 -4.24
CA ARG A 222 28.01 13.06 -4.95
C ARG A 222 29.49 12.71 -4.85
N LEU A 223 29.97 12.29 -3.67
CA LEU A 223 31.39 11.97 -3.44
C LEU A 223 31.83 10.66 -4.12
N LEU A 224 30.97 9.63 -4.13
CA LEU A 224 31.32 8.32 -4.67
C LEU A 224 30.99 8.18 -6.16
N PHE A 225 29.85 8.74 -6.59
CA PHE A 225 29.28 8.47 -7.91
C PHE A 225 29.06 9.73 -8.75
N ASN A 226 29.28 10.93 -8.19
CA ASN A 226 28.94 12.21 -8.84
C ASN A 226 27.47 12.27 -9.28
N GLU A 227 26.57 11.69 -8.48
CA GLU A 227 25.12 11.71 -8.68
C GLU A 227 24.43 12.43 -7.52
N ASP A 228 23.34 13.13 -7.81
CA ASP A 228 22.46 13.70 -6.79
C ASP A 228 21.45 12.66 -6.30
N SER A 229 21.12 12.71 -5.01
CA SER A 229 20.12 11.81 -4.41
C SER A 229 19.00 12.59 -3.74
N GLU A 230 17.78 12.14 -3.93
CA GLU A 230 16.59 12.65 -3.25
C GLU A 230 16.15 11.65 -2.16
N THR A 231 15.75 12.16 -0.99
CA THR A 231 15.22 11.32 0.11
C THR A 231 13.74 11.64 0.30
N ILE A 232 12.88 10.64 0.15
CA ILE A 232 11.43 10.73 0.36
C ILE A 232 11.09 9.99 1.66
N TYR A 233 10.21 10.56 2.49
CA TYR A 233 9.78 9.97 3.75
C TYR A 233 8.33 9.46 3.67
N PRO A 234 8.10 8.14 3.63
CA PRO A 234 6.74 7.58 3.62
C PRO A 234 5.87 8.01 4.82
N ARG A 235 6.49 8.39 5.95
CA ARG A 235 5.80 8.93 7.12
C ARG A 235 4.96 10.19 6.84
N GLU A 236 5.31 10.95 5.80
CA GLU A 236 4.59 12.16 5.39
C GLU A 236 3.32 11.81 4.59
N GLN A 237 3.19 10.57 4.16
CA GLN A 237 2.03 10.02 3.45
C GLN A 237 1.23 9.07 4.36
N MET A 238 1.40 9.16 5.68
CA MET A 238 0.67 8.34 6.64
C MET A 238 -0.58 9.07 7.12
N LEU A 239 -1.73 8.41 7.00
CA LEU A 239 -3.01 8.92 7.46
C LEU A 239 -2.94 9.26 8.95
N ARG A 240 -3.31 10.50 9.27
CA ARG A 240 -3.47 10.98 10.63
C ARG A 240 -4.93 11.32 10.86
N ALA A 241 -5.49 10.79 11.95
CA ALA A 241 -6.85 11.09 12.32
C ALA A 241 -7.01 12.60 12.54
N SER A 242 -8.03 13.18 11.92
CA SER A 242 -8.39 14.60 12.03
C SER A 242 -7.32 15.59 11.49
N ASP A 243 -6.49 15.16 10.54
CA ASP A 243 -5.55 16.05 9.82
C ASP A 243 -6.21 16.74 8.60
N GLY A 244 -7.50 16.48 8.39
CA GLY A 244 -8.31 17.18 7.39
C GLY A 244 -8.53 18.64 7.81
N GLN A 245 -8.04 19.56 6.99
CA GLN A 245 -8.25 20.99 7.11
C GLN A 245 -9.63 21.32 6.52
N PHE A 246 -10.55 21.75 7.37
CA PHE A 246 -11.90 22.12 6.99
C PHE A 246 -12.07 23.63 7.13
N ASP A 247 -12.67 24.25 6.11
CA ASP A 247 -12.89 25.69 6.08
C ASP A 247 -14.32 26.04 5.64
N THR A 248 -14.84 27.13 6.19
CA THR A 248 -16.16 27.69 5.90
C THR A 248 -16.00 29.15 5.56
N LYS A 249 -16.69 29.63 4.52
CA LYS A 249 -16.58 31.01 4.07
C LYS A 249 -17.81 31.81 4.48
N LYS A 250 -17.63 33.08 4.83
CA LYS A 250 -18.72 34.04 4.99
C LYS A 250 -18.96 34.72 3.66
N ILE A 251 -20.18 34.59 3.14
CA ILE A 251 -20.56 35.21 1.88
C ILE A 251 -21.65 36.26 2.09
N LEU A 252 -21.56 37.34 1.32
CA LEU A 252 -22.58 38.37 1.17
C LEU A 252 -22.84 38.56 -0.32
N ARG A 253 -24.11 38.55 -0.73
CA ARG A 253 -24.48 38.79 -2.13
C ARG A 253 -25.07 40.19 -2.29
N ALA A 254 -24.71 40.87 -3.37
CA ALA A 254 -25.25 42.17 -3.71
C ALA A 254 -25.45 42.32 -5.22
N ILE A 255 -26.40 43.19 -5.59
CA ILE A 255 -26.70 43.53 -6.98
C ILE A 255 -26.40 45.01 -7.19
N GLN A 256 -25.68 45.34 -8.26
CA GLN A 256 -25.53 46.72 -8.70
C GLN A 256 -26.69 47.10 -9.63
N SER A 257 -27.45 48.14 -9.27
CA SER A 257 -28.37 48.78 -10.22
C SER A 257 -27.60 49.44 -11.37
N THR A 258 -28.28 49.72 -12.48
CA THR A 258 -27.70 50.40 -13.65
C THR A 258 -27.01 51.71 -13.28
N THR A 259 -27.53 52.46 -12.29
CA THR A 259 -26.90 53.70 -11.83
C THR A 259 -25.67 53.45 -10.97
N GLN A 260 -25.68 52.41 -10.12
CA GLN A 260 -24.54 52.05 -9.27
C GLN A 260 -23.37 51.48 -10.07
N SER A 261 -23.64 50.72 -11.14
CA SER A 261 -22.58 50.21 -12.03
C SER A 261 -21.79 51.33 -12.73
N LEU A 262 -22.32 52.55 -12.82
CA LEU A 262 -21.61 53.70 -13.38
C LEU A 262 -20.59 54.32 -12.41
N THR A 263 -20.65 53.97 -11.12
CA THR A 263 -19.78 54.53 -10.07
C THR A 263 -18.52 53.70 -9.79
N GLY A 264 -18.36 52.55 -10.45
CA GLY A 264 -17.21 51.66 -10.34
C GLY A 264 -17.62 50.18 -10.33
N ASP A 265 -16.64 49.30 -10.52
CA ASP A 265 -16.83 47.85 -10.56
C ASP A 265 -16.66 47.25 -9.14
N THR A 266 -17.61 46.45 -8.69
CA THR A 266 -17.49 45.75 -7.39
C THR A 266 -16.29 44.79 -7.27
N ALA A 267 -15.64 44.40 -8.36
CA ALA A 267 -14.39 43.63 -8.33
C ALA A 267 -13.21 44.44 -7.76
N ASP A 268 -13.24 45.77 -7.89
CA ASP A 268 -12.19 46.66 -7.39
C ASP A 268 -12.23 46.83 -5.86
N LEU A 269 -13.20 46.18 -5.19
CA LEU A 269 -13.35 46.19 -3.74
C LEU A 269 -12.58 45.04 -3.04
N ILE A 270 -11.86 44.19 -3.78
CA ILE A 270 -11.03 43.12 -3.18
C ILE A 270 -9.95 43.73 -2.28
N GLY A 271 -9.86 43.26 -1.04
CA GLY A 271 -8.93 43.76 -0.02
C GLY A 271 -9.36 45.07 0.65
N ARG A 272 -10.53 45.63 0.29
CA ARG A 272 -11.04 46.90 0.81
C ARG A 272 -12.08 46.67 1.90
N THR A 273 -12.28 47.68 2.75
CA THR A 273 -13.36 47.67 3.75
C THR A 273 -14.64 48.20 3.12
N ILE A 274 -15.73 47.43 3.22
CA ILE A 274 -17.08 47.88 2.90
C ILE A 274 -17.81 48.34 4.15
N THR A 275 -18.76 49.25 3.98
CA THR A 275 -19.64 49.75 5.05
C THR A 275 -21.09 49.74 4.59
N GLY A 276 -21.99 49.18 5.39
CA GLY A 276 -23.44 49.29 5.18
C GLY A 276 -23.94 50.71 5.49
N GLU A 277 -24.73 51.30 4.61
CA GLU A 277 -25.25 52.67 4.81
C GLU A 277 -26.29 52.74 5.94
N THR A 278 -27.04 51.66 6.16
CA THR A 278 -28.10 51.60 7.18
C THR A 278 -27.61 50.96 8.47
N SER A 279 -26.93 49.81 8.36
CA SER A 279 -26.46 49.03 9.51
C SER A 279 -25.18 49.56 10.15
N GLU A 280 -24.43 50.43 9.45
CA GLU A 280 -23.06 50.82 9.79
C GLU A 280 -22.10 49.63 9.96
N ALA A 281 -22.50 48.43 9.51
CA ALA A 281 -21.67 47.24 9.60
C ALA A 281 -20.48 47.35 8.65
N THR A 282 -19.32 46.86 9.08
CA THR A 282 -18.08 46.88 8.30
C THR A 282 -17.49 45.49 8.16
N ALA A 283 -16.82 45.23 7.03
CA ALA A 283 -16.07 44.00 6.78
C ALA A 283 -15.02 44.23 5.69
N ILE A 284 -13.92 43.46 5.72
CA ILE A 284 -12.94 43.41 4.64
C ILE A 284 -13.30 42.30 3.66
N ILE A 285 -13.25 42.59 2.36
CA ILE A 285 -13.48 41.62 1.30
C ILE A 285 -12.18 40.87 1.00
N GLU A 286 -12.22 39.54 1.04
CA GLU A 286 -11.10 38.69 0.63
C GLU A 286 -11.13 38.39 -0.87
N ASN A 287 -12.33 38.17 -1.42
CA ASN A 287 -12.50 37.85 -2.82
C ASN A 287 -13.90 38.20 -3.31
N VAL A 288 -14.05 38.36 -4.63
CA VAL A 288 -15.30 38.71 -5.30
C VAL A 288 -15.56 37.77 -6.47
N PHE A 289 -16.76 37.21 -6.53
CA PHE A 289 -17.26 36.44 -7.67
C PHE A 289 -18.47 37.14 -8.29
N LYS A 290 -18.56 37.09 -9.62
CA LYS A 290 -19.71 37.63 -10.35
C LYS A 290 -20.30 36.55 -11.23
N PHE A 291 -21.61 36.40 -11.14
CA PHE A 291 -22.36 35.45 -11.95
C PHE A 291 -23.77 35.98 -12.17
N GLN A 292 -24.39 35.52 -13.25
CA GLN A 292 -25.73 35.96 -13.62
C GLN A 292 -26.77 34.99 -13.05
N ILE A 293 -27.71 35.52 -12.26
CA ILE A 293 -28.88 34.77 -11.78
C ILE A 293 -30.12 35.44 -12.36
N GLY A 294 -30.83 34.73 -13.24
CA GLY A 294 -31.96 35.31 -13.98
C GLY A 294 -31.51 36.50 -14.83
N GLU A 295 -32.13 37.65 -14.60
CA GLU A 295 -31.85 38.90 -15.32
C GLU A 295 -30.78 39.78 -14.65
N ASN A 296 -30.45 39.49 -13.38
CA ASN A 296 -29.56 40.32 -12.56
C ASN A 296 -28.13 39.76 -12.53
N LEU A 297 -27.12 40.64 -12.61
CA LEU A 297 -25.73 40.31 -12.35
C LEU A 297 -25.48 40.38 -10.84
N VAL A 298 -25.32 39.22 -10.21
CA VAL A 298 -25.09 39.10 -8.77
C VAL A 298 -23.59 39.09 -8.50
N THR A 299 -23.17 39.91 -7.53
CA THR A 299 -21.81 39.90 -6.99
C THR A 299 -21.82 39.20 -5.63
N GLU A 300 -21.03 38.14 -5.48
CA GLU A 300 -20.76 37.47 -4.22
C GLU A 300 -19.43 37.96 -3.64
N PHE A 301 -19.49 38.53 -2.45
CA PHE A 301 -18.34 38.94 -1.66
C PHE A 301 -18.03 37.86 -0.63
N ILE A 302 -16.79 37.37 -0.64
CA ILE A 302 -16.24 36.58 0.46
C ILE A 302 -15.68 37.57 1.48
N LEU A 303 -16.23 37.55 2.69
CA LEU A 303 -15.84 38.44 3.78
C LEU A 303 -14.88 37.73 4.72
N ASN A 304 -13.88 38.47 5.22
CA ASN A 304 -13.00 37.96 6.27
C ASN A 304 -13.75 37.96 7.61
N ASP A 305 -13.97 36.77 8.18
CA ASP A 305 -14.77 36.56 9.40
C ASP A 305 -14.25 37.37 10.61
N ASP A 306 -12.94 37.52 10.77
CA ASP A 306 -12.31 38.25 11.88
C ASP A 306 -12.50 39.78 11.78
N THR A 307 -12.87 40.29 10.59
CA THR A 307 -13.00 41.73 10.34
C THR A 307 -14.43 42.24 10.40
N ILE A 308 -15.41 41.34 10.48
CA ILE A 308 -16.83 41.70 10.48
C ILE A 308 -17.16 42.39 11.81
N THR A 309 -17.58 43.65 11.75
CA THR A 309 -18.08 44.41 12.89
C THR A 309 -19.50 44.88 12.62
N GLY A 310 -20.45 44.48 13.48
CA GLY A 310 -21.88 44.75 13.27
C GLY A 310 -22.58 43.65 12.47
N THR A 311 -23.78 43.93 11.95
CA THR A 311 -24.57 42.97 11.18
C THR A 311 -25.20 43.66 9.99
N PHE A 312 -24.80 43.25 8.78
CA PHE A 312 -25.40 43.75 7.54
C PHE A 312 -26.89 43.40 7.46
N GLN A 313 -27.67 44.28 6.84
CA GLN A 313 -29.11 44.14 6.63
C GLN A 313 -29.41 43.86 5.16
N THR A 314 -30.46 43.08 4.89
CA THR A 314 -30.95 42.87 3.53
C THR A 314 -31.54 44.18 2.97
N ASP A 315 -31.46 44.39 1.66
CA ASP A 315 -31.89 45.61 0.96
C ASP A 315 -31.12 46.90 1.33
N GLU A 316 -30.07 46.81 2.13
CA GLU A 316 -29.22 47.96 2.39
C GLU A 316 -28.20 48.17 1.26
N VAL A 317 -27.72 49.40 1.11
CA VAL A 317 -26.62 49.71 0.19
C VAL A 317 -25.30 49.58 0.95
N ILE A 318 -24.38 48.78 0.42
CA ILE A 318 -22.98 48.76 0.86
C ILE A 318 -22.15 49.69 -0.02
N ARG A 319 -21.14 50.30 0.60
CA ARG A 319 -20.20 51.21 -0.07
C ARG A 319 -18.74 50.91 0.30
N GLY A 320 -17.84 51.07 -0.66
CA GLY A 320 -16.39 51.01 -0.47
C GLY A 320 -15.65 51.86 -1.50
N THR A 321 -14.34 52.05 -1.32
CA THR A 321 -13.50 52.79 -2.26
C THR A 321 -12.44 51.88 -2.88
N GLU A 322 -12.17 52.04 -4.17
CA GLU A 322 -11.11 51.33 -4.90
C GLU A 322 -9.72 51.62 -4.28
N THR A 323 -9.43 52.89 -3.98
CA THR A 323 -8.18 53.31 -3.33
C THR A 323 -8.45 54.18 -2.10
N ASP A 324 -7.42 54.40 -1.29
CA ASP A 324 -7.50 55.28 -0.11
C ASP A 324 -7.73 56.75 -0.48
N GLU A 325 -7.44 57.13 -1.73
CA GLU A 325 -7.53 58.50 -2.25
C GLU A 325 -8.72 58.69 -3.22
N SER A 326 -9.58 57.68 -3.39
CA SER A 326 -10.71 57.76 -4.32
C SER A 326 -11.83 58.64 -3.75
N ASP A 327 -12.29 59.61 -4.55
CA ASP A 327 -13.39 60.54 -4.19
C ASP A 327 -14.80 59.95 -4.41
N VAL A 328 -14.91 58.74 -4.98
CA VAL A 328 -16.17 58.08 -5.33
C VAL A 328 -16.29 56.74 -4.62
N PHE A 329 -17.48 56.47 -4.09
CA PHE A 329 -17.83 55.16 -3.54
C PHE A 329 -18.40 54.23 -4.61
N ILE A 330 -17.86 53.02 -4.68
CA ILE A 330 -18.50 51.90 -5.39
C ILE A 330 -19.62 51.40 -4.50
N LYS A 331 -20.84 51.32 -5.07
CA LYS A 331 -22.05 50.93 -4.34
C LYS A 331 -22.67 49.67 -4.90
N ALA A 332 -23.25 48.85 -4.03
CA ALA A 332 -24.08 47.70 -4.39
C ALA A 332 -25.17 47.50 -3.33
N THR A 333 -26.32 46.93 -3.73
CA THR A 333 -27.44 46.69 -2.81
C THR A 333 -27.43 45.22 -2.37
N VAL A 334 -27.39 44.99 -1.06
CA VAL A 334 -27.30 43.66 -0.46
C VAL A 334 -28.59 42.87 -0.68
N THR A 335 -28.45 41.62 -1.12
CA THR A 335 -29.57 40.71 -1.30
C THR A 335 -29.68 39.73 -0.13
N GLY A 336 -30.89 39.26 0.11
CA GLY A 336 -31.16 38.20 1.06
C GLY A 336 -30.86 36.83 0.48
N ILE A 337 -30.16 36.02 1.26
CA ILE A 337 -29.82 34.63 0.95
C ILE A 337 -30.29 33.68 2.07
N PRO A 338 -30.63 32.41 1.75
CA PRO A 338 -30.92 31.39 2.76
C PRO A 338 -29.71 31.19 3.68
N ASN A 339 -29.94 31.05 4.99
CA ASN A 339 -28.88 30.89 5.98
C ASN A 339 -29.08 29.66 6.86
N VAL A 340 -30.01 29.74 7.83
CA VAL A 340 -30.30 28.62 8.73
C VAL A 340 -31.49 27.84 8.19
N ILE A 341 -31.27 26.54 7.94
CA ILE A 341 -32.32 25.60 7.59
C ILE A 341 -32.76 24.83 8.84
N SER A 342 -34.06 24.82 9.09
CA SER A 342 -34.70 24.07 10.18
C SER A 342 -35.60 22.99 9.59
N ILE A 343 -35.29 21.73 9.87
CA ILE A 343 -36.20 20.63 9.56
C ILE A 343 -37.32 20.65 10.61
N THR A 344 -38.56 20.61 10.15
CA THR A 344 -39.78 20.62 11.00
C THR A 344 -40.45 19.26 11.05
N ASN A 345 -40.30 18.47 9.99
CA ASN A 345 -40.63 17.06 9.93
C ASN A 345 -39.58 16.36 9.07
N ASP A 346 -38.98 15.28 9.58
CA ASP A 346 -37.89 14.56 8.93
C ASP A 346 -38.40 13.65 7.79
N GLY A 347 -39.71 13.35 7.76
CA GLY A 347 -40.33 12.50 6.74
C GLY A 347 -39.70 11.11 6.61
N ALA A 348 -39.97 10.42 5.50
CA ALA A 348 -39.40 9.11 5.20
C ALA A 348 -39.20 8.90 3.70
N LEU A 349 -38.40 7.89 3.33
CA LEU A 349 -38.18 7.42 1.95
C LEU A 349 -37.36 8.36 1.05
N TYR A 350 -36.70 9.35 1.64
CA TYR A 350 -35.81 10.26 0.94
C TYR A 350 -34.44 9.64 0.66
N THR A 351 -33.77 10.18 -0.36
CA THR A 351 -32.44 9.77 -0.79
C THR A 351 -31.48 10.96 -0.69
N SER A 352 -30.23 10.71 -0.27
CA SER A 352 -29.19 11.75 -0.25
C SER A 352 -28.97 12.33 -1.65
N GLY A 353 -28.74 13.64 -1.73
CA GLY A 353 -28.53 14.39 -2.96
C GLY A 353 -29.81 14.88 -3.66
N GLU A 354 -31.00 14.53 -3.18
CA GLU A 354 -32.26 15.00 -3.75
C GLU A 354 -32.44 16.51 -3.54
N SER A 355 -32.85 17.23 -4.58
CA SER A 355 -33.10 18.68 -4.51
C SER A 355 -34.46 18.98 -3.92
N LEU A 356 -34.53 20.04 -3.12
CA LEU A 356 -35.75 20.57 -2.55
C LEU A 356 -36.35 21.63 -3.48
N GLY A 357 -37.68 21.71 -3.50
CA GLY A 357 -38.39 22.86 -4.04
C GLY A 357 -38.30 24.04 -3.09
N ILE A 358 -38.05 25.23 -3.62
CA ILE A 358 -38.04 26.47 -2.85
C ILE A 358 -39.23 27.30 -3.30
N THR A 359 -40.17 27.54 -2.40
CA THR A 359 -41.35 28.37 -2.66
C THR A 359 -41.23 29.66 -1.86
N GLY A 360 -40.98 30.77 -2.55
CA GLY A 360 -40.83 32.10 -1.96
C GLY A 360 -40.35 33.12 -2.98
N GLY A 361 -40.09 34.35 -2.54
CA GLY A 361 -39.41 35.33 -3.38
C GLY A 361 -37.94 34.94 -3.61
N GLY A 362 -37.33 35.53 -4.63
CA GLY A 362 -35.94 35.25 -5.03
C GLY A 362 -35.80 34.16 -6.09
N SER A 363 -34.58 33.99 -6.61
CA SER A 363 -34.26 33.06 -7.69
C SER A 363 -32.87 32.45 -7.52
N GLY A 364 -32.68 31.25 -8.09
CA GLY A 364 -31.38 30.61 -8.22
C GLY A 364 -30.87 29.85 -6.99
N ALA A 365 -31.60 29.80 -5.87
CA ALA A 365 -31.20 28.95 -4.75
C ALA A 365 -31.46 27.48 -5.04
N SER A 366 -30.55 26.62 -4.59
CA SER A 366 -30.67 25.16 -4.65
C SER A 366 -30.17 24.57 -3.33
N ILE A 367 -31.04 23.77 -2.72
CA ILE A 367 -30.81 23.09 -1.45
C ILE A 367 -31.05 21.62 -1.68
N ASN A 368 -30.11 20.78 -1.26
CA ASN A 368 -30.20 19.33 -1.39
C ASN A 368 -30.22 18.66 -0.02
N ILE A 369 -30.72 17.43 0.00
CA ILE A 369 -30.57 16.53 1.14
C ILE A 369 -29.11 16.11 1.24
N ASP A 370 -28.51 16.34 2.41
CA ASP A 370 -27.11 16.04 2.65
C ASP A 370 -26.99 14.62 3.21
N ASP A 371 -27.55 14.38 4.39
CA ASP A 371 -27.59 13.06 5.01
C ASP A 371 -29.02 12.59 5.31
N ILE A 372 -29.18 11.27 5.29
CA ILE A 372 -30.43 10.57 5.56
C ILE A 372 -30.27 9.59 6.72
N GLY A 373 -31.33 9.43 7.50
CA GLY A 373 -31.41 8.45 8.56
C GLY A 373 -31.61 7.05 8.00
N ARG A 374 -31.07 6.09 8.74
CA ARG A 374 -31.14 4.68 8.39
C ARG A 374 -32.00 3.96 9.42
N GLY A 375 -32.81 3.02 8.92
CA GLY A 375 -33.86 2.38 9.71
C GLY A 375 -33.96 0.87 9.49
N SER A 376 -34.95 0.29 10.16
CA SER A 376 -35.43 -1.08 9.94
C SER A 376 -36.79 -1.06 9.23
N ILE A 377 -37.16 -2.18 8.61
CA ILE A 377 -38.49 -2.38 8.06
C ILE A 377 -39.47 -2.65 9.21
N THR A 378 -40.60 -1.97 9.22
CA THR A 378 -41.64 -2.11 10.26
C THR A 378 -42.94 -2.66 9.71
N GLU A 379 -43.22 -2.45 8.43
CA GLU A 379 -44.52 -2.76 7.83
C GLU A 379 -44.38 -3.42 6.44
N PHE A 380 -45.36 -4.26 6.13
CA PHE A 380 -45.48 -5.00 4.87
C PHE A 380 -46.89 -4.78 4.31
N PHE A 381 -46.97 -4.42 3.04
CA PHE A 381 -48.24 -4.26 2.32
C PHE A 381 -48.32 -5.29 1.20
N ILE A 382 -49.39 -6.06 1.16
CA ILE A 382 -49.62 -7.07 0.13
C ILE A 382 -50.37 -6.40 -1.01
N ASP A 383 -49.72 -6.26 -2.16
CA ASP A 383 -50.26 -5.62 -3.35
C ASP A 383 -51.00 -6.63 -4.24
N SER A 384 -50.46 -7.85 -4.33
CA SER A 384 -51.13 -9.00 -4.91
C SER A 384 -50.89 -10.20 -4.00
N ALA A 385 -51.96 -10.88 -3.59
CA ALA A 385 -51.86 -12.04 -2.70
C ALA A 385 -51.24 -13.27 -3.40
N GLY A 386 -51.29 -13.32 -4.73
CA GLY A 386 -50.84 -14.47 -5.52
C GLY A 386 -51.61 -15.75 -5.20
N SER A 387 -51.10 -16.91 -5.61
CA SER A 387 -51.70 -18.23 -5.32
C SER A 387 -50.62 -19.30 -5.17
N GLY A 388 -50.94 -20.39 -4.48
CA GLY A 388 -50.06 -21.56 -4.30
C GLY A 388 -48.94 -21.41 -3.25
N TYR A 389 -49.04 -20.45 -2.33
CA TYR A 389 -48.10 -20.30 -1.23
C TYR A 389 -48.49 -21.16 -0.03
N GLU A 390 -47.53 -21.45 0.86
CA GLU A 390 -47.75 -22.19 2.11
C GLU A 390 -47.32 -21.39 3.35
N ILE A 391 -47.93 -21.69 4.50
CA ILE A 391 -47.57 -21.05 5.77
C ILE A 391 -46.13 -21.41 6.10
N GLY A 392 -45.30 -20.39 6.38
CA GLY A 392 -43.88 -20.56 6.69
C GLY A 392 -42.93 -20.35 5.51
N ASP A 393 -43.44 -20.08 4.31
CA ASP A 393 -42.64 -19.67 3.15
C ASP A 393 -41.78 -18.45 3.49
N ASP A 394 -40.51 -18.49 3.09
CA ASP A 394 -39.55 -17.42 3.36
C ASP A 394 -39.80 -16.22 2.44
N ILE A 395 -39.68 -15.01 2.99
CA ILE A 395 -39.62 -13.79 2.20
C ILE A 395 -38.15 -13.51 1.86
N VAL A 396 -37.87 -13.43 0.56
CA VAL A 396 -36.53 -13.18 0.01
C VAL A 396 -36.35 -11.68 -0.20
N PHE A 397 -35.42 -11.08 0.55
CA PHE A 397 -35.08 -9.66 0.43
C PHE A 397 -33.90 -9.46 -0.52
N THR A 398 -34.06 -8.55 -1.47
CA THR A 398 -32.97 -8.07 -2.33
C THR A 398 -32.47 -6.73 -1.78
N ASN A 399 -31.27 -6.72 -1.20
CA ASN A 399 -30.68 -5.57 -0.51
C ASN A 399 -29.66 -4.80 -1.37
N THR A 400 -29.76 -4.90 -2.70
CA THR A 400 -28.84 -4.20 -3.62
C THR A 400 -28.94 -2.69 -3.41
N ASP A 401 -27.80 -2.05 -3.12
CA ASP A 401 -27.66 -0.59 -2.91
C ASP A 401 -28.56 0.01 -1.81
N THR A 402 -29.01 -0.80 -0.85
CA THR A 402 -29.86 -0.31 0.25
C THR A 402 -29.08 0.11 1.49
N GLY A 403 -27.80 -0.25 1.57
CA GLY A 403 -26.92 0.06 2.70
C GLY A 403 -27.21 -0.71 3.99
N GLY A 404 -28.23 -1.58 3.98
CA GLY A 404 -28.69 -2.36 5.14
C GLY A 404 -28.87 -3.84 4.82
N GLY A 405 -29.21 -4.63 5.83
CA GLY A 405 -29.41 -6.07 5.65
C GLY A 405 -29.95 -6.78 6.88
N SER A 406 -30.00 -8.11 6.78
CA SER A 406 -30.49 -9.02 7.84
C SER A 406 -32.00 -8.97 8.10
N ALA A 407 -32.79 -8.42 7.18
CA ALA A 407 -34.25 -8.58 7.23
C ALA A 407 -34.63 -10.06 7.04
N GLN A 408 -35.57 -10.52 7.85
CA GLN A 408 -36.13 -11.86 7.81
C GLN A 408 -37.63 -11.79 8.09
N ALA A 409 -38.42 -12.35 7.20
CA ALA A 409 -39.86 -12.45 7.35
C ALA A 409 -40.34 -13.78 6.75
N LYS A 410 -41.49 -14.26 7.21
CA LYS A 410 -42.13 -15.47 6.70
C LYS A 410 -43.62 -15.22 6.49
N VAL A 411 -44.20 -15.94 5.53
CA VAL A 411 -45.65 -15.97 5.34
C VAL A 411 -46.31 -16.54 6.60
N SER A 412 -47.20 -15.77 7.21
CA SER A 412 -47.88 -16.15 8.45
C SER A 412 -49.27 -16.73 8.20
N LEU A 413 -49.94 -16.29 7.14
CA LEU A 413 -51.28 -16.72 6.80
C LEU A 413 -51.44 -16.89 5.29
N VAL A 414 -52.06 -18.00 4.92
CA VAL A 414 -52.39 -18.37 3.55
C VAL A 414 -53.89 -18.68 3.48
N ASN A 415 -54.53 -18.25 2.39
CA ASN A 415 -55.92 -18.58 2.04
C ASN A 415 -56.97 -18.02 3.02
N GLY A 416 -56.70 -16.84 3.57
CA GLY A 416 -57.66 -16.00 4.29
C GLY A 416 -58.22 -16.56 5.60
N GLY A 417 -58.64 -15.64 6.47
CA GLY A 417 -59.58 -15.94 7.55
C GLY A 417 -61.00 -15.63 7.12
N ILE A 418 -62.01 -16.07 7.88
CA ILE A 418 -63.41 -15.75 7.60
C ILE A 418 -63.59 -14.22 7.71
N VAL A 419 -63.76 -13.56 6.57
CA VAL A 419 -63.95 -12.10 6.45
C VAL A 419 -65.41 -11.71 6.63
N ALA A 420 -65.64 -10.46 7.04
CA ALA A 420 -66.98 -9.87 7.08
C ALA A 420 -67.63 -9.82 5.69
N GLU A 421 -68.93 -10.07 5.62
CA GLU A 421 -69.72 -9.92 4.38
C GLU A 421 -70.03 -8.44 4.10
N GLU A 422 -70.20 -8.10 2.81
CA GLU A 422 -70.59 -6.76 2.37
C GLU A 422 -71.84 -6.26 3.12
N GLY A 423 -71.74 -5.09 3.76
CA GLY A 423 -72.85 -4.47 4.51
C GLY A 423 -72.95 -4.86 5.99
N THR A 424 -71.97 -5.59 6.54
CA THR A 424 -71.89 -5.83 7.99
C THR A 424 -71.63 -4.51 8.73
N THR A 425 -72.48 -4.16 9.70
CA THR A 425 -72.36 -2.90 10.45
C THR A 425 -71.11 -2.92 11.33
N ASP A 426 -70.35 -1.82 11.33
CA ASP A 426 -69.07 -1.66 12.06
C ASP A 426 -67.96 -2.65 11.65
N MET A 427 -68.06 -3.28 10.47
CA MET A 427 -67.02 -4.12 9.91
C MET A 427 -66.74 -3.75 8.45
N THR A 428 -65.46 -3.71 8.09
CA THR A 428 -64.98 -3.40 6.74
C THR A 428 -64.77 -4.72 5.97
N GLU A 429 -65.45 -4.87 4.84
CA GLU A 429 -65.37 -6.05 3.98
C GLU A 429 -63.91 -6.37 3.60
N GLY A 430 -63.55 -7.64 3.68
CA GLY A 430 -62.22 -8.13 3.29
C GLY A 430 -61.07 -7.78 4.25
N THR A 431 -61.30 -6.97 5.27
CA THR A 431 -60.27 -6.53 6.24
C THR A 431 -60.55 -6.99 7.66
N ASP A 432 -61.82 -6.94 8.10
CA ASP A 432 -62.21 -7.46 9.40
C ASP A 432 -62.43 -8.98 9.36
N HIS A 433 -61.78 -9.68 10.30
CA HIS A 433 -61.81 -11.13 10.40
C HIS A 433 -62.43 -11.59 11.72
N LEU A 434 -63.03 -12.78 11.71
CA LEU A 434 -63.28 -13.51 12.95
C LEU A 434 -61.95 -13.90 13.60
N VAL A 435 -61.68 -13.31 14.77
CA VAL A 435 -60.46 -13.54 15.55
C VAL A 435 -60.73 -14.34 16.82
N LEU A 436 -59.72 -15.07 17.26
CA LEU A 436 -59.65 -15.81 18.51
C LEU A 436 -59.42 -14.84 19.67
N GLU A 437 -60.02 -15.14 20.83
CA GLU A 437 -59.88 -14.33 22.06
C GLU A 437 -58.48 -14.49 22.68
N ASP A 438 -57.94 -13.45 23.31
CA ASP A 438 -56.57 -13.41 23.85
C ASP A 438 -56.20 -14.62 24.74
N GLU A 439 -57.14 -15.09 25.57
CA GLU A 439 -56.91 -16.24 26.46
C GLU A 439 -56.82 -17.58 25.73
N THR A 440 -57.45 -17.72 24.55
CA THR A 440 -57.37 -18.92 23.72
C THR A 440 -56.01 -19.06 23.01
N GLN A 441 -55.22 -17.99 22.98
CA GLN A 441 -53.93 -17.91 22.30
C GLN A 441 -52.74 -18.08 23.27
N ARG A 442 -53.00 -18.07 24.58
CA ARG A 442 -51.95 -18.03 25.60
C ARG A 442 -51.15 -19.33 25.61
N GLY A 443 -49.94 -19.29 25.02
CA GLY A 443 -49.01 -20.41 24.96
C GLY A 443 -48.85 -21.03 23.57
N ASP A 444 -49.51 -20.49 22.55
CA ASP A 444 -49.28 -20.88 21.16
C ASP A 444 -47.89 -20.37 20.67
N PRO A 445 -47.03 -21.25 20.11
CA PRO A 445 -45.78 -20.85 19.45
C PRO A 445 -45.99 -19.94 18.22
N PHE A 446 -47.17 -20.00 17.61
CA PHE A 446 -47.54 -19.20 16.45
C PHE A 446 -48.29 -17.94 16.89
N THR A 447 -47.86 -16.80 16.35
CA THR A 447 -48.47 -15.50 16.62
C THR A 447 -49.55 -15.22 15.58
N GLY A 448 -50.79 -15.01 16.01
CA GLY A 448 -51.89 -14.60 15.15
C GLY A 448 -53.24 -15.02 15.74
N ASN A 449 -54.22 -14.12 15.71
CA ASN A 449 -55.57 -14.37 16.22
C ASN A 449 -56.58 -14.75 15.13
N LYS A 450 -56.18 -14.78 13.86
CA LYS A 450 -57.08 -15.09 12.75
C LYS A 450 -57.30 -16.61 12.63
N ILE A 451 -58.55 -17.02 12.40
CA ILE A 451 -58.87 -18.41 12.04
C ILE A 451 -58.39 -18.66 10.62
N VAL A 452 -57.68 -19.77 10.39
CA VAL A 452 -57.04 -20.11 9.12
C VAL A 452 -57.71 -21.34 8.51
N GLN A 453 -57.81 -21.43 7.17
CA GLN A 453 -58.26 -22.65 6.51
C GLN A 453 -57.19 -23.75 6.59
N GLU A 454 -57.60 -25.02 6.49
CA GLU A 454 -56.65 -26.15 6.54
C GLU A 454 -55.69 -26.11 5.34
N SER A 455 -54.43 -26.51 5.57
CA SER A 455 -53.40 -26.55 4.51
C SER A 455 -53.86 -27.42 3.33
N GLY A 456 -53.67 -26.91 2.10
CA GLY A 456 -54.09 -27.60 0.88
C GLY A 456 -55.56 -27.37 0.47
N THR A 457 -56.30 -26.53 1.20
CA THR A 457 -57.60 -26.02 0.76
C THR A 457 -57.48 -24.60 0.19
N GLY A 458 -58.34 -24.27 -0.77
CA GLY A 458 -58.39 -22.97 -1.45
C GLY A 458 -57.24 -22.67 -2.42
N SER A 459 -56.98 -21.38 -2.65
CA SER A 459 -56.08 -20.89 -3.71
C SER A 459 -54.62 -20.70 -3.26
N GLY A 460 -54.37 -20.65 -1.95
CA GLY A 460 -53.02 -20.48 -1.42
C GLY A 460 -52.54 -19.01 -1.45
N ASP A 461 -53.45 -18.06 -1.20
CA ASP A 461 -53.20 -16.63 -1.34
C ASP A 461 -52.56 -16.05 -0.07
N VAL A 462 -51.51 -15.24 -0.19
CA VAL A 462 -50.83 -14.62 0.97
C VAL A 462 -51.70 -13.50 1.53
N THR A 463 -52.08 -13.61 2.80
CA THR A 463 -52.91 -12.58 3.46
C THR A 463 -52.24 -11.93 4.65
N ASP A 464 -51.17 -12.53 5.20
CA ASP A 464 -50.42 -11.93 6.30
C ASP A 464 -48.96 -12.40 6.32
N ILE A 465 -48.06 -11.51 6.73
CA ILE A 465 -46.61 -11.73 6.75
C ILE A 465 -46.10 -11.40 8.13
N ARG A 466 -45.40 -12.35 8.75
CA ARG A 466 -44.76 -12.17 10.04
C ARG A 466 -43.33 -11.69 9.85
N ILE A 467 -43.03 -10.53 10.44
CA ILE A 467 -41.67 -10.02 10.57
C ILE A 467 -40.96 -10.80 11.69
N ILE A 468 -39.86 -11.46 11.37
CA ILE A 468 -38.98 -12.11 12.35
C ILE A 468 -37.88 -11.13 12.77
N ASN A 469 -37.33 -10.41 11.80
CA ASN A 469 -36.34 -9.36 11.98
C ASN A 469 -36.54 -8.30 10.89
N GLY A 470 -36.75 -7.04 11.28
CA GLY A 470 -36.89 -5.92 10.33
C GLY A 470 -35.59 -5.52 9.63
N GLY A 471 -34.47 -6.18 9.97
CA GLY A 471 -33.13 -5.83 9.52
C GLY A 471 -32.65 -4.51 10.12
N ASN A 472 -31.46 -4.05 9.73
CA ASN A 472 -30.86 -2.82 10.24
C ASN A 472 -30.13 -2.05 9.14
N ASN A 473 -29.97 -0.74 9.36
CA ASN A 473 -29.17 0.19 8.55
C ASN A 473 -29.65 0.41 7.11
N TYR A 474 -30.95 0.20 6.82
CA TYR A 474 -31.50 0.52 5.51
C TYR A 474 -31.55 2.04 5.29
N GLY A 475 -30.83 2.53 4.28
CA GLY A 475 -30.91 3.92 3.80
C GLY A 475 -31.91 4.09 2.66
N SER A 476 -32.19 3.02 1.91
CA SER A 476 -33.29 2.96 0.94
C SER A 476 -34.05 1.63 1.10
N LEU A 477 -35.28 1.57 0.59
CA LEU A 477 -36.12 0.39 0.72
C LEU A 477 -35.56 -0.79 -0.10
N PRO A 478 -35.40 -1.99 0.49
CA PRO A 478 -35.17 -3.20 -0.28
C PRO A 478 -36.43 -3.63 -1.03
N THR A 479 -36.27 -4.55 -1.98
CA THR A 479 -37.41 -5.27 -2.58
C THR A 479 -37.58 -6.62 -1.90
N ALA A 480 -38.81 -7.10 -1.81
CA ALA A 480 -39.13 -8.39 -1.21
C ALA A 480 -39.98 -9.22 -2.17
N THR A 481 -39.67 -10.52 -2.26
CA THR A 481 -40.48 -11.49 -2.99
C THR A 481 -40.77 -12.70 -2.10
N VAL A 482 -41.93 -13.32 -2.29
CA VAL A 482 -42.23 -14.59 -1.59
C VAL A 482 -41.48 -15.72 -2.28
N SER A 483 -40.86 -16.60 -1.49
CA SER A 483 -40.23 -17.81 -2.01
C SER A 483 -41.25 -18.65 -2.80
N THR A 484 -40.86 -19.10 -3.99
CA THR A 484 -41.67 -19.97 -4.85
C THR A 484 -41.40 -21.45 -4.63
N ALA A 485 -40.66 -21.81 -3.56
CA ALA A 485 -40.29 -23.19 -3.24
C ALA A 485 -41.51 -24.11 -3.08
N SER A 486 -42.63 -23.55 -2.64
CA SER A 486 -43.91 -24.26 -2.42
C SER A 486 -44.82 -24.26 -3.66
N GLY A 487 -44.35 -23.74 -4.80
CA GLY A 487 -45.11 -23.68 -6.05
C GLY A 487 -45.93 -22.40 -6.25
N GLY A 488 -45.78 -21.42 -5.35
CA GLY A 488 -46.51 -20.16 -5.40
C GLY A 488 -46.14 -19.25 -6.56
N SER A 489 -47.09 -18.44 -7.01
CA SER A 489 -46.90 -17.48 -8.10
C SER A 489 -47.66 -16.17 -7.87
N SER A 490 -47.12 -15.09 -8.44
CA SER A 490 -47.78 -13.78 -8.57
C SER A 490 -48.11 -13.03 -7.27
N ALA A 491 -47.47 -13.35 -6.13
CA ALA A 491 -47.52 -12.47 -4.96
C ALA A 491 -46.59 -11.26 -5.13
N SER A 492 -47.10 -10.08 -4.81
CA SER A 492 -46.37 -8.80 -4.82
C SER A 492 -46.48 -8.18 -3.43
N ILE A 493 -45.34 -7.81 -2.85
CA ILE A 493 -45.26 -7.24 -1.49
C ILE A 493 -44.46 -5.95 -1.53
N LYS A 494 -44.98 -4.92 -0.86
CA LYS A 494 -44.32 -3.62 -0.66
C LYS A 494 -43.90 -3.48 0.79
N LEU A 495 -42.81 -2.77 1.02
CA LEU A 495 -42.19 -2.63 2.33
C LEU A 495 -42.23 -1.17 2.77
N PHE A 496 -42.35 -0.95 4.08
CA PHE A 496 -42.25 0.38 4.65
C PHE A 496 -41.49 0.37 5.98
N GLY A 497 -40.77 1.46 6.21
CA GLY A 497 -40.07 1.73 7.46
C GLY A 497 -39.98 3.24 7.65
N PRO A 498 -40.53 3.82 8.73
CA PRO A 498 -40.56 5.28 8.92
C PRO A 498 -39.16 5.88 9.12
N GLU A 499 -38.20 5.07 9.60
CA GLU A 499 -36.82 5.50 9.85
C GLU A 499 -35.91 5.39 8.61
N ILE A 500 -36.40 4.78 7.52
CA ILE A 500 -35.63 4.57 6.29
C ILE A 500 -35.73 5.82 5.43
N GLY A 501 -34.60 6.48 5.20
CA GLY A 501 -34.57 7.69 4.37
C GLY A 501 -35.24 8.89 5.05
N ARG A 502 -35.22 8.99 6.38
CA ARG A 502 -35.61 10.24 7.06
C ARG A 502 -34.56 11.33 6.80
N VAL A 503 -34.94 12.58 6.64
CA VAL A 503 -34.00 13.67 6.38
C VAL A 503 -33.28 14.05 7.68
N GLN A 504 -31.95 13.96 7.71
CA GLN A 504 -31.15 14.37 8.87
C GLN A 504 -30.54 15.76 8.72
N SER A 505 -30.01 16.06 7.53
CA SER A 505 -29.37 17.33 7.25
C SER A 505 -29.67 17.79 5.84
N LEU A 506 -29.67 19.11 5.66
CA LEU A 506 -29.86 19.79 4.39
C LEU A 506 -28.65 20.66 4.11
N LYS A 507 -28.22 20.70 2.85
CA LYS A 507 -27.06 21.47 2.41
C LYS A 507 -27.47 22.46 1.34
N ILE A 508 -27.08 23.72 1.54
CA ILE A 508 -27.20 24.76 0.52
C ILE A 508 -26.08 24.51 -0.50
N ILE A 509 -26.47 24.19 -1.73
CA ILE A 509 -25.55 24.04 -2.87
C ILE A 509 -25.33 25.41 -3.50
N GLU A 510 -26.42 26.15 -3.69
CA GLU A 510 -26.41 27.49 -4.26
C GLU A 510 -27.35 28.39 -3.46
N SER A 511 -26.86 29.58 -3.07
CA SER A 511 -27.60 30.46 -2.17
C SER A 511 -28.63 31.34 -2.88
N GLY A 512 -28.62 31.41 -4.22
CA GLY A 512 -29.51 32.26 -4.98
C GLY A 512 -29.38 33.76 -4.66
N ALA A 513 -30.39 34.53 -5.02
CA ALA A 513 -30.49 35.95 -4.68
C ALA A 513 -31.95 36.37 -4.50
N GLU A 514 -32.14 37.50 -3.82
CA GLU A 514 -33.43 38.19 -3.68
C GLU A 514 -34.48 37.45 -2.83
N HIS A 515 -34.07 36.56 -1.92
CA HIS A 515 -34.99 35.79 -1.07
C HIS A 515 -35.69 36.58 0.05
N GLN A 516 -35.31 37.86 0.21
CA GLN A 516 -36.04 38.82 1.05
C GLN A 516 -37.38 39.27 0.44
N GLN A 517 -37.57 39.05 -0.87
CA GLN A 517 -38.82 39.37 -1.55
C GLN A 517 -39.96 38.46 -1.07
N SER A 518 -41.18 38.99 -1.04
CA SER A 518 -42.36 38.23 -0.60
C SER A 518 -42.75 37.17 -1.65
N PRO A 519 -43.13 35.94 -1.25
CA PRO A 519 -43.25 35.44 0.12
C PRO A 519 -41.89 35.16 0.79
N SER A 520 -41.69 35.69 2.00
CA SER A 520 -40.48 35.50 2.81
C SER A 520 -40.86 35.25 4.27
N PRO A 521 -40.18 34.35 5.01
CA PRO A 521 -39.10 33.47 4.56
C PRO A 521 -39.60 32.40 3.55
N PRO A 522 -38.75 31.95 2.61
CA PRO A 522 -39.13 30.91 1.68
C PRO A 522 -39.37 29.58 2.42
N THR A 523 -40.39 28.86 1.99
CA THR A 523 -40.69 27.51 2.48
C THR A 523 -40.01 26.49 1.59
N LEU A 524 -39.42 25.47 2.19
CA LEU A 524 -38.79 24.37 1.45
C LEU A 524 -39.80 23.23 1.35
N SER A 525 -40.27 22.96 0.15
CA SER A 525 -41.14 21.83 -0.15
C SER A 525 -40.30 20.67 -0.68
N MET A 526 -40.57 19.47 -0.18
CA MET A 526 -39.99 18.25 -0.71
C MET A 526 -41.04 17.52 -1.54
N ASN A 527 -40.56 16.70 -2.49
CA ASN A 527 -41.44 15.75 -3.13
C ASN A 527 -41.94 14.74 -2.08
N GLY A 528 -43.23 14.44 -2.09
CA GLY A 528 -43.80 13.42 -1.23
C GLY A 528 -43.58 12.06 -1.86
N LYS A 529 -43.08 11.15 -1.03
CA LYS A 529 -42.83 9.77 -1.41
C LYS A 529 -43.75 8.87 -0.62
N PHE A 530 -44.56 8.12 -1.34
CA PHE A 530 -45.61 7.29 -0.77
C PHE A 530 -45.50 5.87 -1.30
N ILE A 531 -45.74 4.90 -0.43
CA ILE A 531 -45.96 3.51 -0.80
C ILE A 531 -47.40 3.38 -1.27
N VAL A 532 -47.56 2.90 -2.50
CA VAL A 532 -48.86 2.69 -3.14
C VAL A 532 -49.05 1.23 -3.53
N THR A 533 -50.31 0.79 -3.48
CA THR A 533 -50.77 -0.53 -3.92
C THR A 533 -51.97 -0.39 -4.84
N GLY A 534 -52.35 -1.47 -5.53
CA GLY A 534 -53.54 -1.51 -6.37
C GLY A 534 -53.45 -0.53 -7.55
N VAL A 535 -52.25 -0.36 -8.10
CA VAL A 535 -52.00 0.53 -9.24
C VAL A 535 -52.73 -0.03 -10.46
N SER A 536 -53.68 0.74 -11.00
CA SER A 536 -54.44 0.42 -12.19
C SER A 536 -54.29 1.53 -13.23
N GLY A 537 -53.95 1.14 -14.46
CA GLY A 537 -53.60 2.09 -15.53
C GLY A 537 -52.14 2.54 -15.46
N THR A 538 -51.79 3.52 -16.30
CA THR A 538 -50.42 4.07 -16.37
C THR A 538 -50.48 5.57 -16.12
N PHE A 539 -49.87 6.02 -15.02
CA PHE A 539 -49.74 7.45 -14.75
C PHE A 539 -48.82 8.12 -15.79
N THR A 540 -49.24 9.28 -16.28
CA THR A 540 -48.41 10.11 -17.17
C THR A 540 -47.67 11.17 -16.37
N THR A 541 -46.40 11.42 -16.71
CA THR A 541 -45.59 12.47 -16.07
C THR A 541 -46.30 13.83 -16.13
N SER A 542 -46.26 14.57 -15.03
CA SER A 542 -46.96 15.85 -14.86
C SER A 542 -48.49 15.79 -14.81
N ASP A 543 -49.10 14.59 -14.70
CA ASP A 543 -50.52 14.46 -14.42
C ASP A 543 -50.85 14.93 -13.00
N THR A 544 -51.94 15.67 -12.83
CA THR A 544 -52.43 16.04 -11.50
C THR A 544 -53.21 14.87 -10.94
N VAL A 545 -52.73 14.31 -9.84
CA VAL A 545 -53.38 13.22 -9.11
C VAL A 545 -54.11 13.82 -7.92
N SER A 546 -55.35 13.38 -7.68
CA SER A 546 -56.16 13.87 -6.57
C SER A 546 -56.95 12.74 -5.89
N GLY A 547 -57.26 12.93 -4.61
CA GLY A 547 -58.07 12.01 -3.81
C GLY A 547 -58.79 12.74 -2.68
N ILE A 548 -59.52 11.99 -1.87
CA ILE A 548 -60.16 12.49 -0.64
C ILE A 548 -59.39 11.88 0.53
N SER A 549 -58.95 12.70 1.48
CA SER A 549 -58.24 12.23 2.67
C SER A 549 -59.07 11.26 3.49
N ASP A 550 -58.40 10.60 4.43
CA ASP A 550 -58.97 9.75 5.48
C ASP A 550 -60.08 10.41 6.33
N ASP A 551 -60.15 11.74 6.38
CA ASP A 551 -61.26 12.49 7.01
C ASP A 551 -62.56 12.51 6.19
N GLY A 552 -62.54 11.97 4.96
CA GLY A 552 -63.68 11.88 4.06
C GLY A 552 -64.16 13.20 3.46
N SER A 553 -63.44 14.31 3.65
CA SER A 553 -63.88 15.64 3.19
C SER A 553 -62.77 16.55 2.64
N THR A 554 -61.50 16.36 2.99
CA THR A 554 -60.41 17.19 2.47
C THR A 554 -59.87 16.62 1.17
N THR A 555 -59.78 17.46 0.15
CA THR A 555 -59.17 17.07 -1.12
C THR A 555 -57.65 17.10 -0.98
N VAL A 556 -57.00 15.99 -1.30
CA VAL A 556 -55.54 15.92 -1.45
C VAL A 556 -55.18 15.96 -2.93
N SER A 557 -54.11 16.68 -3.29
CA SER A 557 -53.63 16.71 -4.67
C SER A 557 -52.11 16.79 -4.75
N GLY A 558 -51.55 16.31 -5.85
CA GLY A 558 -50.14 16.47 -6.19
C GLY A 558 -49.90 16.18 -7.67
N THR A 559 -48.73 16.56 -8.17
CA THR A 559 -48.32 16.31 -9.56
C THR A 559 -47.46 15.05 -9.62
N PHE A 560 -47.80 14.12 -10.50
CA PHE A 560 -47.10 12.86 -10.66
C PHE A 560 -45.71 13.06 -11.28
N VAL A 561 -44.67 12.57 -10.59
CA VAL A 561 -43.28 12.60 -11.06
C VAL A 561 -42.86 11.23 -11.57
N SER A 562 -42.96 10.20 -10.73
CA SER A 562 -42.50 8.84 -11.06
C SER A 562 -43.11 7.77 -10.14
N ILE A 563 -43.05 6.52 -10.58
CA ILE A 563 -43.39 5.34 -9.77
C ILE A 563 -42.36 4.23 -9.98
N ASP A 564 -41.79 3.71 -8.88
CA ASP A 564 -41.05 2.45 -8.87
C ASP A 564 -42.05 1.31 -8.58
N SER A 565 -42.39 0.54 -9.62
CA SER A 565 -43.37 -0.54 -9.53
C SER A 565 -42.92 -1.69 -8.62
N ASP A 566 -41.62 -1.92 -8.47
CA ASP A 566 -41.09 -3.03 -7.66
C ASP A 566 -41.24 -2.70 -6.17
N ARG A 567 -40.88 -1.47 -5.78
CA ARG A 567 -41.01 -0.97 -4.40
C ARG A 567 -42.38 -0.42 -4.08
N GLY A 568 -43.22 -0.16 -5.08
CA GLY A 568 -44.49 0.55 -4.92
C GLY A 568 -44.28 2.01 -4.51
N LEU A 569 -43.13 2.61 -4.84
CA LEU A 569 -42.77 3.96 -4.40
C LEU A 569 -43.23 4.99 -5.43
N MET A 570 -44.28 5.73 -5.13
CA MET A 570 -44.75 6.85 -5.93
C MET A 570 -44.16 8.17 -5.42
N THR A 571 -43.63 8.98 -6.34
CA THR A 571 -43.12 10.33 -6.05
C THR A 571 -44.07 11.38 -6.65
N LEU A 572 -44.50 12.32 -5.80
CA LEU A 572 -45.41 13.41 -6.14
C LEU A 572 -44.76 14.76 -5.80
N SER A 573 -44.90 15.77 -6.65
CA SER A 573 -44.54 17.17 -6.38
C SER A 573 -45.77 18.02 -6.08
N ASP A 574 -45.57 19.26 -5.63
CA ASP A 574 -46.63 20.28 -5.47
C ASP A 574 -47.84 19.81 -4.65
N LEU A 575 -47.55 19.17 -3.52
CA LEU A 575 -48.53 18.51 -2.68
C LEU A 575 -49.41 19.52 -1.95
N THR A 576 -50.72 19.25 -1.94
CA THR A 576 -51.69 19.93 -1.09
C THR A 576 -52.47 18.90 -0.27
N GLY A 577 -52.63 19.19 1.03
CA GLY A 577 -53.25 18.27 1.99
C GLY A 577 -52.30 17.17 2.50
N THR A 578 -52.82 16.33 3.39
CA THR A 578 -52.09 15.21 4.00
C THR A 578 -52.62 13.90 3.42
N PHE A 579 -51.76 13.13 2.75
CA PHE A 579 -52.14 11.83 2.19
C PHE A 579 -52.17 10.79 3.31
N GLY A 580 -53.38 10.52 3.83
CA GLY A 580 -53.62 9.46 4.81
C GLY A 580 -53.45 8.05 4.23
N SER A 581 -53.39 7.05 5.11
CA SER A 581 -53.40 5.63 4.73
C SER A 581 -54.78 5.23 4.18
N GLY A 582 -54.81 4.38 3.15
CA GLY A 582 -56.03 3.92 2.48
C GLY A 582 -56.64 4.91 1.49
N VAL A 583 -55.98 6.04 1.22
CA VAL A 583 -56.50 7.05 0.29
C VAL A 583 -56.31 6.62 -1.16
N THR A 584 -57.40 6.49 -1.91
CA THR A 584 -57.35 6.26 -3.36
C THR A 584 -57.13 7.57 -4.09
N ILE A 585 -56.07 7.61 -4.89
CA ILE A 585 -55.65 8.75 -5.69
C ILE A 585 -55.89 8.44 -7.17
N THR A 586 -56.42 9.41 -7.91
CA THR A 586 -56.81 9.26 -9.32
C THR A 586 -56.16 10.35 -10.15
N GLY A 587 -55.52 9.95 -11.26
CA GLY A 587 -54.95 10.84 -12.26
C GLY A 587 -56.03 11.53 -13.08
N SER A 588 -55.92 12.84 -13.25
CA SER A 588 -56.95 13.64 -13.92
C SER A 588 -56.96 13.44 -15.43
N SER A 589 -55.80 13.15 -16.03
CA SER A 589 -55.66 12.91 -17.48
C SER A 589 -55.44 11.45 -17.83
N SER A 590 -54.76 10.70 -16.96
CA SER A 590 -54.49 9.27 -17.18
C SER A 590 -55.64 8.35 -16.76
N GLU A 591 -56.57 8.83 -15.93
CA GLU A 591 -57.60 8.04 -15.23
C GLU A 591 -57.01 6.85 -14.43
N ALA A 592 -55.69 6.83 -14.24
CA ALA A 592 -54.99 5.82 -13.48
C ALA A 592 -55.30 5.99 -11.99
N THR A 593 -55.41 4.87 -11.28
CA THR A 593 -55.73 4.86 -9.86
C THR A 593 -54.65 4.13 -9.08
N ALA A 594 -54.42 4.57 -7.85
CA ALA A 594 -53.52 3.93 -6.90
C ALA A 594 -54.06 4.16 -5.47
N THR A 595 -53.76 3.28 -4.54
CA THR A 595 -54.13 3.44 -3.12
C THR A 595 -52.87 3.71 -2.31
N VAL A 596 -52.83 4.85 -1.60
CA VAL A 596 -51.73 5.21 -0.71
C VAL A 596 -51.82 4.38 0.56
N GLN A 597 -50.74 3.67 0.92
CA GLN A 597 -50.68 2.86 2.13
C GLN A 597 -49.91 3.56 3.24
N ALA A 598 -48.73 4.09 2.93
CA ALA A 598 -47.87 4.74 3.91
C ALA A 598 -46.96 5.78 3.25
N GLY A 599 -46.60 6.81 4.00
CA GLY A 599 -45.61 7.81 3.59
C GLY A 599 -45.60 8.96 4.58
N SER A 600 -44.47 9.66 4.65
CA SER A 600 -44.32 10.82 5.54
C SER A 600 -43.62 11.93 4.80
N LEU A 601 -44.30 13.06 4.66
CA LEU A 601 -43.78 14.23 3.97
C LEU A 601 -42.80 14.98 4.87
N ALA A 602 -41.56 15.12 4.44
CA ALA A 602 -40.60 15.98 5.10
C ALA A 602 -40.89 17.46 4.81
N THR A 603 -40.78 18.29 5.84
CA THR A 603 -41.01 19.73 5.75
C THR A 603 -39.86 20.49 6.39
N ALA A 604 -39.36 21.52 5.73
CA ALA A 604 -38.29 22.36 6.25
C ALA A 604 -38.55 23.85 5.96
N THR A 605 -38.02 24.71 6.81
CA THR A 605 -38.05 26.16 6.63
C THR A 605 -36.62 26.70 6.63
N THR A 606 -36.40 27.84 5.98
CA THR A 606 -35.10 28.52 6.03
C THR A 606 -35.27 29.97 6.44
N THR A 607 -34.33 30.52 7.18
CA THR A 607 -34.26 31.97 7.43
C THR A 607 -33.54 32.67 6.28
N VAL A 608 -33.85 33.94 6.06
CA VAL A 608 -33.13 34.81 5.10
C VAL A 608 -32.21 35.75 5.87
N SER A 609 -30.96 35.89 5.42
CA SER A 609 -29.98 36.81 5.98
C SER A 609 -29.17 37.50 4.90
N ALA A 610 -28.52 38.62 5.24
CA ALA A 610 -27.61 39.35 4.36
C ALA A 610 -26.23 38.67 4.23
N VAL A 611 -25.79 38.03 5.32
CA VAL A 611 -24.53 37.27 5.38
C VAL A 611 -24.86 35.83 5.74
N ALA A 612 -24.39 34.88 4.94
CA ALA A 612 -24.52 33.46 5.22
C ALA A 612 -23.16 32.78 5.33
N THR A 613 -23.15 31.66 6.03
CA THR A 613 -21.97 30.78 6.10
C THR A 613 -22.14 29.70 5.06
N THR A 614 -21.16 29.53 4.16
CA THR A 614 -21.20 28.46 3.18
C THR A 614 -21.10 27.11 3.88
N SER A 615 -21.67 26.07 3.27
CA SER A 615 -21.37 24.70 3.62
C SER A 615 -19.85 24.50 3.56
N GLY A 616 -19.23 24.09 4.66
CA GLY A 616 -17.77 24.00 4.70
C GLY A 616 -17.25 22.86 3.82
N THR A 617 -16.02 23.02 3.38
CA THR A 617 -15.34 22.09 2.49
C THR A 617 -13.97 21.76 3.04
N PHE A 618 -13.52 20.53 2.82
CA PHE A 618 -12.15 20.16 3.12
C PHE A 618 -11.20 20.78 2.08
N LEU A 619 -10.14 21.43 2.55
CA LEU A 619 -9.07 22.01 1.74
C LEU A 619 -8.03 20.95 1.31
N ASN A 620 -7.92 19.87 2.07
CA ASN A 620 -7.07 18.73 1.80
C ASN A 620 -7.81 17.41 2.05
N GLU A 621 -7.26 16.32 1.53
CA GLU A 621 -7.81 14.96 1.66
C GLU A 621 -7.06 14.14 2.72
N ASP A 622 -6.17 14.78 3.49
CA ASP A 622 -5.21 14.09 4.36
C ASP A 622 -5.87 13.30 5.51
N GLY A 623 -7.10 13.69 5.87
CA GLY A 623 -7.93 13.01 6.86
C GLY A 623 -8.85 11.93 6.29
N PHE A 624 -8.87 11.71 4.96
CA PHE A 624 -9.86 10.86 4.32
C PHE A 624 -9.39 9.40 4.22
N LEU A 625 -10.28 8.49 4.60
CA LEU A 625 -10.06 7.05 4.42
C LEU A 625 -10.33 6.67 2.96
N SER A 626 -9.48 5.81 2.42
CA SER A 626 -9.55 5.30 1.03
C SER A 626 -9.14 6.28 -0.06
N GLU A 627 -8.52 7.40 0.30
CA GLU A 627 -7.93 8.31 -0.68
C GLU A 627 -6.53 7.90 -1.14
N THR A 628 -6.16 8.36 -2.35
CA THR A 628 -4.87 8.00 -2.96
C THR A 628 -3.69 8.80 -2.40
N THR A 629 -3.93 9.86 -1.64
CA THR A 629 -2.92 10.74 -1.05
C THR A 629 -2.29 10.15 0.21
N MET A 630 -3.12 9.67 1.15
CA MET A 630 -2.68 9.13 2.45
C MET A 630 -2.82 7.61 2.57
N ARG A 631 -1.99 7.00 3.41
CA ARG A 631 -1.89 5.55 3.58
C ARG A 631 -1.97 5.15 5.03
N ILE A 632 -2.62 4.03 5.30
CA ILE A 632 -2.61 3.43 6.63
C ILE A 632 -1.22 2.86 6.90
N GLN A 633 -0.78 3.00 8.15
CA GLN A 633 0.48 2.44 8.61
C GLN A 633 0.58 0.95 8.26
N ASP A 634 1.70 0.53 7.68
CA ASP A 634 1.99 -0.87 7.43
C ASP A 634 3.13 -1.38 8.34
N SER A 635 3.56 -2.62 8.11
CA SER A 635 4.66 -3.23 8.89
C SER A 635 6.06 -2.94 8.33
N VAL A 636 6.19 -2.29 7.17
CA VAL A 636 7.45 -2.20 6.41
C VAL A 636 7.69 -0.82 5.80
N TYR A 637 6.86 -0.39 4.85
CA TYR A 637 7.09 0.80 4.02
C TYR A 637 6.48 2.08 4.59
N TYR A 638 5.21 2.06 5.01
CA TYR A 638 4.52 3.21 5.63
C TYR A 638 4.68 3.15 7.14
N GLN A 639 5.83 3.64 7.63
CA GLN A 639 6.16 3.77 9.04
C GLN A 639 7.04 5.01 9.30
N ASP A 640 7.09 5.47 10.55
CA ASP A 640 7.84 6.67 10.97
C ASP A 640 9.34 6.62 10.66
N TYR A 641 9.92 5.42 10.65
CA TYR A 641 11.37 5.20 10.51
C TYR A 641 11.75 4.58 9.16
N SER A 642 10.97 4.85 8.12
CA SER A 642 11.22 4.45 6.74
C SER A 642 11.64 5.64 5.89
N TYR A 643 12.46 5.38 4.89
CA TYR A 643 12.80 6.38 3.87
C TYR A 643 13.19 5.71 2.54
N VAL A 644 12.93 6.43 1.46
CA VAL A 644 13.27 6.03 0.09
C VAL A 644 14.38 6.93 -0.42
N ILE A 645 15.44 6.33 -0.96
CA ILE A 645 16.52 7.05 -1.61
C ILE A 645 16.34 6.91 -3.11
N LYS A 646 16.14 8.02 -3.81
CA LYS A 646 15.99 8.06 -5.25
C LYS A 646 17.29 8.53 -5.90
N VAL A 647 17.89 7.67 -6.74
CA VAL A 647 19.18 7.88 -7.41
C VAL A 647 19.19 7.24 -8.80
N GLY A 648 20.06 7.68 -9.70
CA GLY A 648 20.16 7.17 -11.08
C GLY A 648 20.73 5.75 -11.21
N ARG A 649 21.05 5.11 -10.08
CA ARG A 649 21.79 3.85 -10.02
C ARG A 649 21.05 2.77 -9.24
N SER A 650 21.21 1.52 -9.68
CA SER A 650 20.62 0.36 -9.03
C SER A 650 21.05 0.25 -7.56
N ILE A 651 20.10 -0.05 -6.68
CA ILE A 651 20.33 -0.25 -5.25
C ILE A 651 21.41 -1.30 -4.96
N SER A 652 21.54 -2.32 -5.80
CA SER A 652 22.57 -3.38 -5.68
C SER A 652 23.98 -2.82 -5.60
N ASP A 653 24.23 -1.70 -6.28
CA ASP A 653 25.59 -1.24 -6.53
C ASP A 653 26.13 -0.35 -5.40
N TRP A 654 25.24 0.25 -4.61
CA TRP A 654 25.61 1.23 -3.58
C TRP A 654 25.12 0.86 -2.19
N ARG A 655 24.15 -0.05 -2.05
CA ARG A 655 23.52 -0.42 -0.76
C ARG A 655 24.53 -0.79 0.32
N ASP A 656 25.52 -1.62 0.00
CA ASP A 656 26.48 -2.10 1.00
C ASP A 656 27.44 -1.00 1.43
N SER A 657 27.89 -0.16 0.49
CA SER A 657 28.70 1.03 0.77
C SER A 657 27.92 2.04 1.61
N PHE A 658 26.65 2.25 1.28
CA PHE A 658 25.75 3.13 2.01
C PHE A 658 25.51 2.64 3.44
N LYS A 659 25.20 1.35 3.63
CA LYS A 659 25.02 0.73 4.97
C LYS A 659 26.26 0.86 5.85
N LYS A 660 27.46 0.65 5.28
CA LYS A 660 28.73 0.77 6.01
C LYS A 660 29.07 2.22 6.38
N THR A 661 28.66 3.19 5.56
CA THR A 661 29.10 4.58 5.72
C THR A 661 28.10 5.45 6.48
N MET A 662 26.81 5.33 6.17
CA MET A 662 25.79 6.32 6.57
C MET A 662 25.12 6.01 7.90
N HIS A 663 25.22 4.79 8.43
CA HIS A 663 24.52 4.36 9.65
C HIS A 663 23.06 4.86 9.66
N GLY A 664 22.30 4.45 8.64
CA GLY A 664 20.94 4.95 8.40
C GLY A 664 20.10 4.96 9.67
N ALA A 665 19.50 6.11 9.97
CA ALA A 665 18.54 6.25 11.06
C ALA A 665 17.19 5.75 10.53
N GLY A 666 16.90 4.46 10.73
CA GLY A 666 15.62 3.87 10.31
C GLY A 666 15.59 2.35 10.39
N PHE A 667 14.39 1.77 10.50
CA PHE A 667 14.20 0.32 10.50
C PHE A 667 14.17 -0.25 9.07
N TYR A 668 13.83 0.56 8.07
CA TYR A 668 13.71 0.14 6.68
C TYR A 668 14.12 1.26 5.72
N PHE A 669 14.92 0.93 4.70
CA PHE A 669 15.18 1.84 3.58
C PHE A 669 15.08 1.08 2.28
N THR A 670 14.62 1.78 1.24
CA THR A 670 14.58 1.25 -0.12
C THR A 670 15.18 2.25 -1.11
N GLY A 671 15.61 1.75 -2.26
CA GLY A 671 16.22 2.53 -3.32
C GLY A 671 15.29 2.56 -4.52
N GLN A 672 14.97 3.75 -5.00
CA GLN A 672 14.22 3.94 -6.24
C GLN A 672 15.19 4.40 -7.34
N VAL A 673 15.14 3.75 -8.50
CA VAL A 673 15.99 4.12 -9.63
C VAL A 673 15.31 5.24 -10.42
N ASN A 674 16.00 6.36 -10.59
CA ASN A 674 15.56 7.41 -11.49
C ASN A 674 15.99 7.03 -12.93
N ILE A 675 15.07 6.51 -13.73
CA ILE A 675 15.34 6.03 -15.10
C ILE A 675 15.60 7.20 -16.08
N ALA A 676 15.11 8.40 -15.77
CA ALA A 676 15.25 9.58 -16.62
C ALA A 676 16.71 9.85 -17.04
N THR A 677 17.65 9.73 -16.11
CA THR A 677 19.06 10.07 -16.34
C THR A 677 19.82 9.08 -17.25
N ARG A 678 19.35 7.83 -17.38
CA ARG A 678 19.99 6.81 -18.24
C ARG A 678 19.56 6.93 -19.70
N ILE A 679 18.32 7.32 -19.94
CA ILE A 679 17.77 7.50 -21.29
C ILE A 679 18.34 8.76 -21.94
N ASP A 680 18.48 9.87 -21.19
CA ASP A 680 19.05 11.13 -21.68
C ASP A 680 20.49 11.00 -22.23
N ASN A 681 21.34 10.18 -21.59
CA ASN A 681 22.74 10.00 -22.04
C ASN A 681 22.89 9.15 -23.31
N GLN A 682 21.85 8.43 -23.75
CA GLN A 682 21.88 7.60 -24.96
C GLN A 682 21.13 8.21 -26.15
N ILE A 683 20.33 9.26 -25.93
CA ILE A 683 19.61 9.97 -26.98
C ILE A 683 20.49 11.13 -27.47
N ARG A 684 20.95 11.06 -28.73
CA ARG A 684 21.56 12.22 -29.39
C ARG A 684 20.50 13.29 -29.56
N SER A 685 20.68 14.44 -28.89
CA SER A 685 19.81 15.61 -29.06
C SER A 685 19.73 16.00 -30.54
N PHE A 686 18.53 15.98 -31.12
CA PHE A 686 18.28 16.58 -32.43
C PHE A 686 17.55 17.91 -32.22
N THR A 687 18.16 19.00 -32.69
CA THR A 687 17.54 20.32 -32.65
C THR A 687 16.59 20.44 -33.84
N GLY A 688 15.28 20.31 -33.59
CA GLY A 688 14.25 20.60 -34.59
C GLY A 688 14.08 22.10 -34.76
N ILE A 689 14.31 22.59 -35.98
CA ILE A 689 13.99 23.98 -36.35
C ILE A 689 12.45 24.03 -36.49
N ASN A 690 11.79 24.81 -35.63
CA ASN A 690 10.35 25.05 -35.56
C ASN A 690 9.52 23.98 -34.83
N SER A 691 9.48 24.06 -33.50
CA SER A 691 8.24 24.19 -32.73
C SER A 691 8.59 24.27 -31.24
N SER A 692 8.05 25.29 -30.57
CA SER A 692 8.15 25.50 -29.14
C SER A 692 7.27 24.47 -28.41
N ILE A 693 7.69 23.21 -28.42
CA ILE A 693 7.14 22.16 -27.56
C ILE A 693 8.31 21.68 -26.72
N ASP A 694 8.20 21.88 -25.40
CA ASP A 694 9.17 21.43 -24.42
C ASP A 694 9.46 19.94 -24.58
N TYR A 695 10.72 19.58 -24.33
CA TYR A 695 11.33 18.27 -24.49
C TYR A 695 10.66 17.14 -23.66
N ASP A 696 9.65 17.47 -22.85
CA ASP A 696 8.95 16.58 -21.92
C ASP A 696 7.93 15.65 -22.62
N GLY A 697 7.35 16.09 -23.74
CA GLY A 697 6.35 15.29 -24.47
C GLY A 697 6.92 14.08 -25.22
N VAL A 698 8.14 14.17 -25.75
CA VAL A 698 8.76 13.08 -26.52
C VAL A 698 9.33 11.99 -25.60
N ALA A 699 9.76 12.35 -24.38
CA ALA A 699 10.22 11.41 -23.36
C ALA A 699 9.07 10.52 -22.83
N LEU A 700 7.85 11.06 -22.73
CA LEU A 700 6.63 10.32 -22.40
C LEU A 700 6.25 9.32 -23.51
N VAL A 701 6.34 9.73 -24.78
CA VAL A 701 6.03 8.88 -25.94
C VAL A 701 7.07 7.77 -26.14
N ILE A 702 8.34 8.00 -25.82
CA ILE A 702 9.37 6.95 -25.89
C ILE A 702 9.24 5.95 -24.73
N ASN A 703 8.81 6.39 -23.54
CA ASN A 703 8.50 5.47 -22.43
C ASN A 703 7.31 4.55 -22.74
N THR A 704 6.30 5.02 -23.45
CA THR A 704 5.18 4.17 -23.89
C THR A 704 5.61 3.21 -25.00
N LEU A 705 6.46 3.64 -25.95
CA LEU A 705 6.90 2.79 -27.06
C LEU A 705 7.85 1.62 -26.70
N PHE A 706 8.49 1.62 -25.52
CA PHE A 706 9.43 0.56 -25.10
C PHE A 706 9.03 -0.22 -23.84
N SER A 707 7.78 -0.13 -23.40
CA SER A 707 7.33 -0.77 -22.16
C SER A 707 6.80 -2.20 -22.37
N THR A 708 7.66 -3.16 -22.73
CA THR A 708 7.25 -4.58 -22.81
C THR A 708 6.80 -5.11 -21.43
N ILE A 709 5.57 -5.62 -21.33
CA ILE A 709 5.00 -6.16 -20.09
C ILE A 709 5.34 -7.66 -19.98
N PHE A 710 5.91 -8.07 -18.84
CA PHE A 710 6.16 -9.47 -18.52
C PHE A 710 5.09 -10.04 -17.58
N GLY A 711 4.46 -11.14 -17.99
CA GLY A 711 3.52 -11.89 -17.14
C GLY A 711 4.26 -12.73 -16.10
N ARG A 712 3.83 -12.66 -14.83
CA ARG A 712 4.29 -13.55 -13.74
C ARG A 712 3.11 -14.22 -13.04
N ARG A 713 2.10 -14.63 -13.79
CA ARG A 713 0.89 -15.26 -13.23
C ARG A 713 1.23 -16.66 -12.71
N LEU A 714 1.04 -16.87 -11.41
CA LEU A 714 1.22 -18.14 -10.73
C LEU A 714 -0.08 -18.93 -10.74
N GLY A 715 -0.01 -20.21 -11.06
CA GLY A 715 -1.17 -21.11 -10.96
C GLY A 715 -0.76 -22.55 -10.68
N THR A 716 -1.75 -23.41 -10.44
CA THR A 716 -1.61 -24.83 -10.17
C THR A 716 -2.29 -25.64 -11.27
N GLU A 717 -1.93 -26.91 -11.46
CA GLU A 717 -2.58 -27.74 -12.49
C GLU A 717 -4.10 -27.97 -12.24
N THR A 718 -4.60 -27.63 -11.04
CA THR A 718 -5.97 -27.86 -10.59
C THR A 718 -6.87 -26.62 -10.56
N ASP A 719 -6.33 -25.42 -10.76
CA ASP A 719 -7.10 -24.16 -10.66
C ASP A 719 -7.82 -23.77 -11.96
N GLY A 720 -7.81 -24.64 -12.97
CA GLY A 720 -8.48 -24.40 -14.26
C GLY A 720 -7.73 -23.46 -15.21
N THR A 721 -6.57 -22.92 -14.83
CA THR A 721 -5.74 -22.09 -15.72
C THR A 721 -4.92 -22.95 -16.70
N SER A 722 -4.58 -22.40 -17.86
CA SER A 722 -3.71 -23.05 -18.87
C SER A 722 -2.32 -22.42 -18.90
N LEU A 723 -1.26 -23.22 -19.05
CA LEU A 723 0.12 -22.70 -19.17
C LEU A 723 0.31 -22.06 -20.55
N ARG A 724 0.79 -20.81 -20.60
CA ARG A 724 1.11 -20.12 -21.86
C ARG A 724 2.23 -20.86 -22.60
N ALA A 725 2.16 -20.86 -23.94
CA ALA A 725 3.17 -21.52 -24.78
C ALA A 725 4.57 -20.89 -24.65
N SER A 726 4.64 -19.57 -24.40
CA SER A 726 5.88 -18.81 -24.24
C SER A 726 5.84 -17.91 -22.99
N PRO A 727 5.93 -18.46 -21.77
CA PRO A 727 5.80 -17.68 -20.52
C PRO A 727 6.88 -16.61 -20.30
N GLN A 728 7.98 -16.71 -21.04
CA GLN A 728 9.14 -15.82 -20.93
C GLN A 728 9.11 -14.67 -21.93
N ALA A 729 8.18 -14.69 -22.89
CA ALA A 729 8.01 -13.64 -23.87
C ALA A 729 7.07 -12.56 -23.31
N GLY A 730 7.56 -11.33 -23.27
CA GLY A 730 6.74 -10.17 -22.93
C GLY A 730 5.74 -9.84 -24.03
N VAL A 731 4.66 -9.15 -23.67
CA VAL A 731 3.61 -8.69 -24.58
C VAL A 731 3.65 -7.17 -24.59
N ASP A 732 3.39 -6.58 -25.75
CA ASP A 732 3.32 -5.13 -25.88
C ASP A 732 2.10 -4.59 -25.11
N PRO A 733 2.23 -3.45 -24.44
CA PRO A 733 1.15 -2.84 -23.68
C PRO A 733 0.03 -2.44 -24.63
N ASP A 734 -1.19 -2.89 -24.31
CA ASP A 734 -2.39 -2.43 -24.98
C ASP A 734 -2.80 -1.08 -24.37
N PHE A 735 -2.95 -0.05 -25.20
CA PHE A 735 -3.27 1.31 -24.77
C PHE A 735 -4.73 1.69 -25.06
N ASP A 736 -5.57 0.72 -25.41
CA ASP A 736 -7.02 0.92 -25.54
C ASP A 736 -7.66 0.92 -24.13
N ASP A 737 -8.33 2.02 -23.78
CA ASP A 737 -9.07 2.22 -22.51
C ASP A 737 -10.12 1.13 -22.21
N SER A 738 -10.47 0.30 -23.20
CA SER A 738 -11.36 -0.84 -23.04
C SER A 738 -10.68 -2.13 -22.53
N THR A 739 -9.35 -2.18 -22.46
CA THR A 739 -8.59 -3.39 -22.12
C THR A 739 -8.06 -3.38 -20.69
N ILE A 740 -8.80 -4.02 -19.79
CA ILE A 740 -8.43 -4.23 -18.38
C ILE A 740 -7.35 -5.31 -18.16
N GLU A 741 -7.06 -6.15 -19.17
CA GLU A 741 -5.99 -7.16 -19.09
C GLU A 741 -5.19 -7.28 -20.40
N HIS A 742 -3.87 -7.06 -20.33
CA HIS A 742 -2.94 -7.22 -21.46
C HIS A 742 -2.57 -8.68 -21.79
N PHE A 743 -3.04 -9.64 -20.99
CA PHE A 743 -2.82 -11.07 -21.20
C PHE A 743 -4.14 -11.79 -21.35
N THR A 744 -4.16 -12.86 -22.14
CA THR A 744 -5.35 -13.69 -22.30
C THR A 744 -5.83 -14.24 -20.96
N THR A 745 -7.14 -14.09 -20.71
CA THR A 745 -7.80 -14.55 -19.48
C THR A 745 -7.65 -16.06 -19.30
N ASN A 746 -7.62 -16.54 -18.04
CA ASN A 746 -7.44 -17.96 -17.67
C ASN A 746 -6.11 -18.61 -18.12
N THR A 747 -5.04 -17.82 -18.26
CA THR A 747 -3.69 -18.34 -18.52
C THR A 747 -2.71 -18.07 -17.37
N ARG A 748 -1.74 -18.98 -17.17
CA ARG A 748 -0.65 -18.89 -16.18
C ARG A 748 0.73 -18.93 -16.86
N ASP A 749 1.72 -18.32 -16.22
CA ASP A 749 3.11 -18.30 -16.68
C ASP A 749 3.99 -19.29 -15.90
N VAL A 750 3.67 -19.54 -14.63
CA VAL A 750 4.46 -20.42 -13.75
C VAL A 750 3.54 -21.41 -13.04
N THR A 751 3.88 -22.70 -13.12
CA THR A 751 3.13 -23.79 -12.47
C THR A 751 3.74 -24.13 -11.10
N LEU A 752 2.96 -23.93 -10.04
CA LEU A 752 3.31 -24.34 -8.67
C LEU A 752 2.95 -25.81 -8.45
N LYS A 753 3.91 -26.61 -8.00
CA LYS A 753 3.72 -28.04 -7.66
C LYS A 753 3.88 -28.25 -6.15
N GLN A 754 2.83 -28.70 -5.47
CA GLN A 754 2.89 -29.04 -4.04
C GLN A 754 3.51 -30.42 -3.84
N ARG A 755 4.59 -30.54 -3.06
CA ARG A 755 5.21 -31.83 -2.68
C ARG A 755 4.75 -32.24 -1.28
N ILE A 756 3.78 -33.14 -1.20
CA ILE A 756 3.32 -33.70 0.09
C ILE A 756 4.08 -35.00 0.38
N THR A 757 4.76 -35.08 1.53
CA THR A 757 5.42 -36.31 2.00
C THR A 757 4.71 -36.81 3.25
N LEU A 758 3.89 -37.86 3.14
CA LEU A 758 3.20 -38.49 4.27
C LEU A 758 4.06 -39.63 4.82
N LYS A 759 4.39 -39.61 6.12
CA LYS A 759 5.08 -40.70 6.82
C LYS A 759 4.07 -41.44 7.70
N PHE A 760 3.87 -42.73 7.43
CA PHE A 760 3.05 -43.61 8.27
C PHE A 760 3.94 -44.51 9.13
N ASP A 761 3.58 -44.69 10.40
CA ASP A 761 4.24 -45.65 11.29
C ASP A 761 3.71 -47.07 11.00
N SER A 762 4.60 -48.06 10.95
CA SER A 762 4.32 -49.39 10.39
C SER A 762 4.22 -50.47 11.48
N SER A 763 3.04 -51.07 11.67
CA SER A 763 2.88 -52.28 12.50
C SER A 763 3.65 -53.49 11.95
N LYS A 764 4.09 -54.40 12.85
CA LYS A 764 4.85 -55.61 12.49
C LYS A 764 4.02 -56.57 11.63
N LYS A 765 4.57 -57.02 10.50
CA LYS A 765 3.98 -58.01 9.57
C LYS A 765 3.97 -59.40 10.21
N HIS A 766 2.85 -60.10 10.12
CA HIS A 766 2.67 -61.49 10.55
C HIS A 766 2.59 -62.41 9.32
N THR A 767 3.28 -63.56 9.33
CA THR A 767 3.25 -64.53 8.22
C THR A 767 2.83 -65.90 8.74
N ILE A 768 1.74 -66.45 8.20
CA ILE A 768 1.19 -67.78 8.54
C ILE A 768 0.90 -68.50 7.23
N ARG A 769 1.39 -69.73 7.08
CA ARG A 769 1.26 -70.55 5.85
C ARG A 769 1.71 -69.83 4.56
N GLY A 770 2.69 -68.95 4.64
CA GLY A 770 3.21 -68.17 3.49
C GLY A 770 2.41 -66.91 3.17
N THR A 771 1.20 -66.75 3.73
CA THR A 771 0.38 -65.54 3.58
C THR A 771 0.71 -64.57 4.70
N SER A 772 0.88 -63.28 4.36
CA SER A 772 1.26 -62.27 5.34
C SER A 772 0.20 -61.19 5.51
N THR A 773 -0.12 -60.84 6.74
CA THR A 773 -1.04 -59.75 7.09
C THR A 773 -0.36 -58.72 8.01
N ARG A 774 -0.81 -57.47 7.92
CA ARG A 774 -0.44 -56.36 8.81
C ARG A 774 -1.60 -55.97 9.76
N PHE A 775 -2.75 -56.63 9.60
CA PHE A 775 -4.00 -56.37 10.31
C PHE A 775 -4.44 -57.64 11.06
N GLY A 776 -4.82 -57.50 12.34
CA GLY A 776 -5.28 -58.61 13.19
C GLY A 776 -4.20 -59.21 14.11
N MET A 777 -4.63 -59.97 15.12
CA MET A 777 -3.75 -60.77 15.99
C MET A 777 -4.11 -62.24 15.79
N ALA A 778 -3.15 -63.06 15.36
CA ALA A 778 -3.39 -64.48 15.12
C ALA A 778 -3.45 -65.29 16.43
N TYR A 779 -4.46 -66.14 16.59
CA TYR A 779 -4.64 -67.01 17.75
C TYR A 779 -4.81 -68.48 17.36
N ALA A 780 -4.14 -69.41 18.07
CA ALA A 780 -4.40 -70.85 17.91
C ALA A 780 -3.86 -71.71 19.07
N GLY A 781 -4.77 -72.37 19.82
CA GLY A 781 -4.48 -73.47 20.77
C GLY A 781 -3.41 -73.21 21.86
N PRO A 782 -3.09 -74.17 22.74
CA PRO A 782 -2.01 -74.04 23.72
C PRO A 782 -0.61 -74.33 23.11
N ARG A 783 0.43 -73.60 23.56
CA ARG A 783 1.84 -73.91 23.20
C ARG A 783 2.37 -75.03 24.08
N MET A 784 3.19 -75.94 23.52
CA MET A 784 3.89 -77.02 24.27
C MET A 784 4.64 -76.52 25.52
N ARG A 785 5.17 -75.29 25.50
CA ARG A 785 5.87 -74.68 26.64
C ARG A 785 4.93 -74.26 27.79
N SER A 786 3.65 -74.00 27.52
CA SER A 786 2.65 -73.55 28.50
C SER A 786 1.91 -74.70 29.16
N ILE A 787 1.82 -75.86 28.50
CA ILE A 787 1.07 -77.03 28.96
C ILE A 787 1.66 -77.63 30.23
N ASN A 788 2.99 -77.66 30.37
CA ASN A 788 3.66 -78.11 31.59
C ASN A 788 3.29 -77.24 32.82
N LYS A 789 3.05 -75.93 32.61
CA LYS A 789 2.81 -74.99 33.72
C LYS A 789 1.39 -75.02 34.28
N TYR A 790 0.40 -75.42 33.47
CA TYR A 790 -1.02 -75.32 33.83
C TYR A 790 -1.78 -76.65 33.67
N TRP A 791 -1.09 -77.79 33.60
CA TRP A 791 -1.69 -79.11 33.33
C TRP A 791 -2.88 -79.46 34.26
N TYR A 792 -2.84 -79.00 35.51
CA TYR A 792 -3.87 -79.21 36.52
C TYR A 792 -5.19 -78.46 36.22
N LEU A 793 -5.16 -77.39 35.44
CA LEU A 793 -6.36 -76.68 34.95
C LEU A 793 -7.00 -77.38 33.73
N TYR A 794 -6.29 -78.34 33.14
CA TYR A 794 -6.76 -79.14 32.00
C TYR A 794 -7.23 -80.54 32.39
N SER A 795 -6.89 -81.01 33.59
CA SER A 795 -7.48 -82.20 34.19
C SER A 795 -8.66 -81.77 35.06
N GLY A 796 -9.88 -82.10 34.64
CA GLY A 796 -11.11 -81.72 35.35
C GLY A 796 -11.01 -81.94 36.87
N SER A 797 -11.54 -80.98 37.65
CA SER A 797 -11.52 -80.99 39.10
C SER A 797 -12.45 -82.05 39.71
N ASP A 798 -12.16 -82.50 40.93
CA ASP A 798 -12.90 -83.54 41.68
C ASP A 798 -14.34 -83.17 42.10
N ASN A 799 -14.88 -82.04 41.63
CA ASN A 799 -16.24 -81.61 41.95
C ASN A 799 -17.17 -81.80 40.72
N PRO A 800 -17.97 -82.87 40.66
CA PRO A 800 -19.00 -83.00 39.65
C PRO A 800 -20.09 -81.94 39.90
N GLN A 801 -20.27 -81.00 38.96
CA GLN A 801 -21.55 -80.28 38.88
C GLN A 801 -22.60 -81.30 38.45
N THR A 802 -23.42 -81.74 39.40
CA THR A 802 -24.64 -82.50 39.11
C THR A 802 -25.58 -81.63 38.29
N ALA A 803 -25.89 -82.08 37.07
CA ALA A 803 -26.92 -81.51 36.23
C ALA A 803 -28.25 -81.38 37.01
N ALA A 804 -28.90 -80.23 36.87
CA ALA A 804 -30.29 -80.07 37.29
C ALA A 804 -31.17 -81.05 36.50
N ALA A 805 -32.09 -81.70 37.21
CA ALA A 805 -32.99 -82.73 36.70
C ALA A 805 -33.82 -82.22 35.51
N GLY A 806 -33.72 -82.90 34.38
CA GLY A 806 -34.54 -82.64 33.19
C GLY A 806 -33.89 -83.11 31.90
N ALA A 807 -33.56 -84.40 31.79
CA ALA A 807 -33.21 -85.03 30.52
C ALA A 807 -34.22 -86.14 30.21
N ASP A 808 -35.03 -85.93 29.18
CA ASP A 808 -35.21 -86.98 28.19
C ASP A 808 -34.21 -86.67 27.06
N SER A 809 -33.58 -87.72 26.52
CA SER A 809 -32.60 -87.75 25.42
C SER A 809 -31.08 -87.68 25.73
N VAL A 810 -30.53 -88.87 26.02
CA VAL A 810 -29.25 -89.53 25.60
C VAL A 810 -27.88 -88.83 25.74
N VAL A 811 -27.76 -87.51 25.94
CA VAL A 811 -26.43 -86.84 26.01
C VAL A 811 -26.07 -86.45 27.44
N ARG A 812 -25.01 -87.04 28.00
CA ARG A 812 -24.42 -86.63 29.28
C ARG A 812 -23.15 -85.83 29.02
N SER A 813 -23.19 -84.50 29.20
CA SER A 813 -22.02 -83.62 29.11
C SER A 813 -21.20 -83.72 30.41
N TYR A 814 -19.91 -84.07 30.29
CA TYR A 814 -18.97 -84.07 31.40
C TYR A 814 -17.76 -83.21 31.03
N ILE A 815 -17.21 -82.45 31.99
CA ILE A 815 -15.90 -81.81 31.81
C ILE A 815 -14.85 -82.93 31.85
N GLN A 816 -14.42 -83.40 30.68
CA GLN A 816 -13.36 -84.40 30.57
C GLN A 816 -11.98 -83.74 30.51
N PRO A 817 -10.94 -84.39 31.05
CA PRO A 817 -9.57 -83.96 30.83
C PRO A 817 -9.25 -83.97 29.33
N MET A 818 -8.66 -82.88 28.82
CA MET A 818 -8.28 -82.77 27.40
C MET A 818 -7.31 -83.90 27.03
N ARG A 819 -7.71 -84.79 26.11
CA ARG A 819 -6.88 -85.89 25.63
C ARG A 819 -6.03 -85.41 24.44
N LEU A 820 -4.92 -86.12 24.17
CA LEU A 820 -4.09 -85.85 23.00
C LEU A 820 -4.85 -86.01 21.68
N SER A 821 -5.92 -86.81 21.65
CA SER A 821 -6.83 -86.93 20.50
C SER A 821 -7.55 -85.61 20.18
N ASP A 822 -7.83 -84.79 21.18
CA ASP A 822 -8.69 -83.62 21.06
C ASP A 822 -7.93 -82.41 20.49
N TRP A 823 -6.60 -82.51 20.40
CA TRP A 823 -5.74 -81.52 19.74
C TRP A 823 -6.06 -81.34 18.27
N ASN A 824 -6.67 -82.35 17.62
CA ASN A 824 -7.09 -82.25 16.23
C ASN A 824 -8.27 -81.27 16.01
N GLN A 825 -8.88 -80.74 17.09
CA GLN A 825 -10.02 -79.81 17.02
C GLN A 825 -9.62 -78.33 17.11
N HIS A 826 -8.35 -78.00 17.39
CA HIS A 826 -7.93 -76.61 17.47
C HIS A 826 -7.88 -75.94 16.09
N ARG A 827 -8.40 -74.71 16.00
CA ARG A 827 -8.44 -73.90 14.78
C ARG A 827 -7.69 -72.58 14.94
N VAL A 828 -7.13 -72.06 13.85
CA VAL A 828 -6.52 -70.72 13.78
C VAL A 828 -7.62 -69.67 13.58
N ILE A 829 -7.63 -68.59 14.36
CA ILE A 829 -8.61 -67.49 14.23
C ILE A 829 -7.95 -66.11 14.41
N GLY A 830 -8.60 -65.03 13.95
CA GLY A 830 -8.17 -63.64 14.16
C GLY A 830 -7.08 -63.14 13.19
N THR A 831 -6.80 -63.88 12.12
CA THR A 831 -5.80 -63.52 11.11
C THR A 831 -6.32 -62.56 10.03
N ASN A 832 -7.66 -62.39 9.92
CA ASN A 832 -8.30 -61.70 8.77
C ASN A 832 -7.82 -62.24 7.41
N ILE A 833 -7.42 -63.51 7.37
CA ILE A 833 -7.09 -64.23 6.15
C ILE A 833 -8.12 -65.35 6.03
N ASP A 834 -9.09 -65.20 5.13
CA ASP A 834 -10.22 -66.13 4.98
C ASP A 834 -9.80 -67.58 4.73
N SER A 835 -8.62 -67.79 4.12
CA SER A 835 -8.06 -69.12 3.85
C SER A 835 -7.36 -69.78 5.05
N VAL A 836 -7.13 -69.03 6.13
CA VAL A 836 -6.42 -69.49 7.33
C VAL A 836 -7.37 -69.49 8.53
N ASP A 837 -8.22 -68.48 8.67
CA ASP A 837 -9.21 -68.40 9.75
C ASP A 837 -10.20 -69.55 9.71
N GLY A 838 -10.47 -70.15 10.88
CA GLY A 838 -11.35 -71.30 11.03
C GLY A 838 -10.76 -72.63 10.59
N THR A 839 -9.51 -72.71 10.11
CA THR A 839 -8.88 -73.99 9.71
C THR A 839 -8.14 -74.68 10.85
N ILE A 840 -8.02 -76.01 10.81
CA ILE A 840 -7.32 -76.79 11.85
C ILE A 840 -5.84 -76.38 11.93
N VAL A 841 -5.32 -76.26 13.14
CA VAL A 841 -3.92 -75.92 13.42
C VAL A 841 -2.99 -77.04 12.94
N GLN A 842 -1.97 -76.68 12.18
CA GLN A 842 -0.93 -77.62 11.76
C GLN A 842 0.24 -77.62 12.75
N PHE A 843 0.86 -78.77 12.99
CA PHE A 843 2.01 -78.89 13.91
C PHE A 843 3.17 -77.93 13.59
N ARG A 844 3.36 -77.56 12.32
CA ARG A 844 4.38 -76.58 11.90
C ARG A 844 4.13 -75.17 12.42
N GLU A 845 2.88 -74.83 12.76
CA GLU A 845 2.47 -73.48 13.17
C GLU A 845 2.76 -73.18 14.65
N ILE A 846 3.08 -74.22 15.42
CA ILE A 846 3.49 -74.13 16.83
C ILE A 846 4.76 -73.29 16.99
N ASN A 847 5.61 -73.21 15.96
CA ASN A 847 6.86 -72.44 15.98
C ASN A 847 6.73 -71.01 15.42
N THR A 848 5.51 -70.55 15.10
CA THR A 848 5.31 -69.17 14.61
C THR A 848 5.38 -68.18 15.78
N PRO A 849 6.40 -67.31 15.88
CA PRO A 849 6.65 -66.51 17.08
C PRO A 849 5.52 -65.53 17.42
N THR A 850 4.81 -65.08 16.40
CA THR A 850 3.79 -64.03 16.46
C THR A 850 2.38 -64.53 16.75
N LEU A 851 2.15 -65.85 16.77
CA LEU A 851 0.83 -66.44 16.98
C LEU A 851 0.55 -66.58 18.48
N LYS A 852 -0.37 -65.78 19.02
CA LYS A 852 -0.65 -65.68 20.46
C LYS A 852 -1.60 -66.81 20.90
N THR A 853 -1.44 -67.31 22.11
CA THR A 853 -2.22 -68.45 22.64
C THR A 853 -2.81 -68.08 24.00
N TYR A 854 -4.08 -67.67 24.03
CA TYR A 854 -4.83 -67.41 25.26
C TYR A 854 -6.02 -68.37 25.30
N LEU A 855 -6.19 -69.11 26.40
CA LEU A 855 -7.33 -70.02 26.54
C LEU A 855 -8.57 -69.25 26.97
N ALA A 856 -9.65 -69.43 26.20
CA ALA A 856 -10.96 -69.55 26.81
C ALA A 856 -11.10 -71.00 27.30
N PHE A 857 -11.56 -71.19 28.54
CA PHE A 857 -11.85 -72.52 29.08
C PHE A 857 -12.91 -73.22 28.19
N PRO A 858 -12.71 -74.47 27.77
CA PRO A 858 -13.79 -75.21 27.12
C PRO A 858 -14.90 -75.41 28.15
N THR A 859 -16.05 -74.78 27.96
CA THR A 859 -17.19 -74.88 28.87
C THR A 859 -17.97 -76.19 28.69
N GLU A 860 -17.76 -76.92 27.58
CA GLU A 860 -18.47 -78.18 27.33
C GLU A 860 -17.70 -79.06 26.30
N ILE A 861 -17.50 -80.34 26.61
CA ILE A 861 -17.09 -81.36 25.62
C ILE A 861 -18.18 -82.44 25.63
N THR A 862 -18.97 -82.47 24.56
CA THR A 862 -20.08 -83.42 24.40
C THR A 862 -19.59 -84.67 23.69
N ILE A 863 -19.67 -85.84 24.32
CA ILE A 863 -19.36 -87.13 23.70
C ILE A 863 -20.68 -87.90 23.52
N SER A 864 -21.08 -88.13 22.27
CA SER A 864 -22.18 -89.01 21.91
C SER A 864 -21.66 -90.44 21.74
N TYR A 865 -22.20 -91.38 22.52
CA TYR A 865 -21.96 -92.81 22.33
C TYR A 865 -23.05 -93.38 21.40
N SER A 866 -22.66 -94.18 20.42
CA SER A 866 -23.58 -95.03 19.63
C SER A 866 -23.90 -96.31 20.37
#